data_AF-A0A7G2FDU6-F1
#
_entry.id   AF-A0A7G2FDU6-F1
#
_cell.length_a   1.000
_cell.length_b   1.000
_cell.length_c   1.000
_cell.angle_alpha   90.00
_cell.angle_beta   90.00
_cell.angle_gamma   90.00
#
_symmetry.space_group_name_H-M   'P 1'
#
loop_
_entity.id
_entity.type
_entity.pdbx_description
1 polymer ?
#
loop_
_entity_poly.entity_id
_entity_poly.type
_entity_poly.pdbx_seq_one_letter_code
_entity_poly.pdbx_strand_id
1 'polypeptide(L)'
;MSMELTVLGPLAGRSFAIFGKPKLLLLRPTNLPLLRLSLPLSLPNFSSSSRFNSPIVFAAQESNLSVSNENETSEWLMQDFYTLRKDVEIASARVEEIRASANLQQLEQEITNLESKATDTSFWDDRTKAQETLSSLNDLKDRMRLLSEFKTMVEDAETIVKLTEEMDSTDVSLLEEAMGIIKELNKSLDRFELTQLLSGPYDKEVQDWADMLLRMYMRWGEKQRYKTKVVEMSNGEEAGIKSATLEIEGRYAYGYISGEKGTHRIVRQSPFNSKGLRQTSFSGVEVMPLLPEEAVGIEIPEEDLDISFTRAGGKGGQNVNKVETAVRITHIPTGVAVRCTEERSQLANKTRALIRLKAKLMVIAEEQRATEIKEIRGDAVKAEWGQQIRNYVFHPYKLVKDVRTGHETSDITSVMDGDLDPFIKAYLKHKYTLAMASAHNFDVQEISSMWDSKRWNFGANEVVERSNSLTIRDYLNTLLNCLDGGDVRPVIPLGHGDPSPFPSFRTDQAAVEAICDAVRSTKFNNYSSSSGVPVARKAVAEYLSSDLSYQISPNDVHITAGCLQAIEILISALAIPGANILLPRPNYPMYDSRAAFCQLEVRYFDLLPENGWDVDLDGVEALADDKTVAILVINPCNPCGNVFSRQHLQKIAETACKLEFAEIVPVIVLGAISKRWFVPGWRLGWMVTLDPHGIMKDSGFVQTLINVVNMSTDPATFIQGAMPDIIGNTKEEFFSSKLEMVKKCAEICYEELMKIPCITCPCKPEGSMFTMVKLNLSLLEDISDDLDFCSKLAKEESMIILPGQAVGLKNWLRITFAVELELLIEGFSRLKNFTERHSKNQP
;
A
#
# COMPACT_ATOMS: atom_id res chain seq x y z
N MET A 1 -12.43 -2.49 27.27
CA MET A 1 -11.41 -1.69 27.98
C MET A 1 -11.90 -1.44 29.40
N SER A 2 -11.01 -1.16 30.36
CA SER A 2 -11.36 -0.64 31.68
C SER A 2 -10.85 0.80 31.87
N MET A 3 -11.65 1.62 32.54
CA MET A 3 -11.38 3.01 32.90
C MET A 3 -11.48 3.13 34.41
N GLU A 4 -10.53 3.78 35.07
CA GLU A 4 -10.52 3.93 36.53
C GLU A 4 -10.51 5.42 36.89
N LEU A 5 -11.51 5.84 37.67
CA LEU A 5 -11.69 7.19 38.18
C LEU A 5 -11.29 7.20 39.66
N THR A 6 -10.51 8.19 40.09
CA THR A 6 -10.12 8.35 41.51
C THR A 6 -10.09 9.83 41.90
N VAL A 7 -10.72 10.17 43.04
CA VAL A 7 -10.66 11.53 43.61
C VAL A 7 -9.26 11.82 44.13
N LEU A 8 -8.67 12.94 43.72
CA LEU A 8 -7.37 13.40 44.19
C LEU A 8 -7.56 14.44 45.30
N GLY A 9 -6.95 14.19 46.46
CA GLY A 9 -6.95 15.14 47.57
C GLY A 9 -6.20 16.44 47.24
N PRO A 10 -6.48 17.55 47.94
CA PRO A 10 -5.77 18.81 47.74
C PRO A 10 -4.27 18.63 48.02
N LEU A 11 -3.43 19.01 47.05
CA LEU A 11 -1.97 18.85 47.08
C LEU A 11 -1.30 19.76 48.12
N ALA A 12 -1.37 19.39 49.39
CA ALA A 12 -0.53 19.95 50.43
C ALA A 12 0.92 19.50 50.20
N GLY A 13 1.81 20.44 49.86
CA GLY A 13 3.17 20.16 49.40
C GLY A 13 4.03 19.37 50.39
N ARG A 14 4.14 18.06 50.18
CA ARG A 14 5.17 17.19 50.78
C ARG A 14 5.65 16.18 49.75
N SER A 15 6.90 16.34 49.31
CA SER A 15 7.56 15.38 48.43
C SER A 15 7.80 14.07 49.17
N PHE A 16 7.02 13.03 48.85
CA PHE A 16 7.32 11.67 49.30
C PHE A 16 8.50 11.12 48.51
N ALA A 17 9.70 11.29 49.04
CA ALA A 17 10.89 10.63 48.54
C ALA A 17 10.81 9.12 48.86
N ILE A 18 10.52 8.30 47.85
CA ILE A 18 10.61 6.84 47.93
C ILE A 18 11.95 6.41 47.33
N PHE A 19 12.59 5.45 48.00
CA PHE A 19 13.97 5.03 47.72
C PHE A 19 14.07 4.09 46.50
N GLY A 20 15.24 4.15 45.85
CA GLY A 20 15.75 3.05 45.03
C GLY A 20 15.51 3.20 43.52
N LYS A 21 16.59 3.21 42.74
CA LYS A 21 16.53 2.86 41.31
C LYS A 21 16.26 1.35 41.21
N PRO A 22 15.27 0.88 40.44
CA PRO A 22 15.17 -0.52 40.07
C PRO A 22 16.45 -0.97 39.34
N LYS A 23 16.92 -2.19 39.63
CA LYS A 23 18.02 -2.79 38.86
C LYS A 23 17.47 -3.31 37.53
N LEU A 24 18.22 -3.10 36.44
CA LEU A 24 17.96 -3.83 35.20
C LEU A 24 18.11 -5.34 35.45
N LEU A 25 17.08 -6.09 35.09
CA LEU A 25 17.19 -7.53 34.77
C LEU A 25 16.87 -7.71 33.29
N LEU A 26 17.91 -8.00 32.51
CA LEU A 26 17.79 -8.31 31.09
C LEU A 26 17.15 -9.69 30.92
N LEU A 27 15.85 -9.71 30.61
CA LEU A 27 15.17 -10.91 30.13
C LEU A 27 15.83 -11.36 28.82
N ARG A 28 16.47 -12.54 28.85
CA ARG A 28 17.19 -13.11 27.69
C ARG A 28 16.18 -13.66 26.67
N PRO A 29 16.35 -13.43 25.37
CA PRO A 29 15.55 -14.10 24.34
C PRO A 29 15.97 -15.58 24.24
N THR A 30 15.08 -16.49 24.59
CA THR A 30 15.28 -17.94 24.42
C THR A 30 14.54 -18.45 23.19
N ASN A 31 15.32 -18.90 22.19
CA ASN A 31 14.97 -19.71 21.01
C ASN A 31 13.48 -19.99 20.74
N LEU A 32 12.91 -19.26 19.78
CA LEU A 32 11.62 -19.61 19.16
C LEU A 32 11.81 -20.69 18.06
N PRO A 33 11.06 -21.80 18.08
CA PRO A 33 10.95 -22.70 16.93
C PRO A 33 9.97 -22.12 15.89
N LEU A 34 10.35 -22.17 14.61
CA LEU A 34 9.50 -21.72 13.49
C LEU A 34 8.36 -22.72 13.21
N LEU A 35 7.19 -22.50 13.82
CA LEU A 35 5.96 -23.21 13.46
C LEU A 35 5.37 -22.66 12.16
N ARG A 36 5.34 -23.50 11.12
CA ARG A 36 4.63 -23.22 9.86
C ARG A 36 3.12 -23.28 10.09
N LEU A 37 2.40 -22.21 9.74
CA LEU A 37 0.94 -22.23 9.59
C LEU A 37 0.59 -22.39 8.11
N SER A 38 0.01 -23.54 7.76
CA SER A 38 -0.57 -23.82 6.44
C SER A 38 -2.03 -23.34 6.38
N LEU A 39 -2.35 -22.44 5.47
CA LEU A 39 -3.73 -22.01 5.20
C LEU A 39 -4.37 -22.87 4.09
N PRO A 40 -5.60 -23.38 4.27
CA PRO A 40 -6.41 -23.90 3.17
C PRO A 40 -7.06 -22.74 2.40
N LEU A 41 -7.10 -22.85 1.06
CA LEU A 41 -7.80 -21.93 0.17
C LEU A 41 -9.13 -22.53 -0.30
N SER A 42 -10.20 -21.73 -0.34
CA SER A 42 -11.48 -22.07 -0.96
C SER A 42 -12.14 -20.83 -1.59
N LEU A 43 -12.39 -20.89 -2.90
CA LEU A 43 -13.11 -19.89 -3.71
C LEU A 43 -14.57 -20.31 -3.93
N PRO A 44 -15.48 -19.36 -4.23
CA PRO A 44 -15.87 -19.05 -5.63
C PRO A 44 -15.68 -17.55 -5.97
N ASN A 45 -15.35 -17.08 -7.19
CA ASN A 45 -15.97 -17.23 -8.53
C ASN A 45 -17.40 -16.66 -8.62
N PHE A 46 -17.82 -15.78 -9.55
CA PHE A 46 -17.21 -14.95 -10.63
C PHE A 46 -18.20 -13.76 -10.87
N SER A 47 -17.88 -12.63 -11.53
CA SER A 47 -17.81 -12.49 -13.00
C SER A 47 -17.32 -11.09 -13.48
N SER A 48 -17.28 -10.90 -14.81
CA SER A 48 -16.83 -9.74 -15.63
C SER A 48 -17.62 -8.41 -15.42
N SER A 49 -17.27 -7.24 -15.97
CA SER A 49 -16.51 -6.79 -17.19
C SER A 49 -16.07 -5.30 -17.01
N SER A 50 -15.39 -4.51 -17.86
CA SER A 50 -14.40 -4.62 -18.97
C SER A 50 -14.10 -3.19 -19.52
N ARG A 51 -12.82 -2.77 -19.57
CA ARG A 51 -12.16 -1.84 -20.55
C ARG A 51 -12.59 -0.36 -20.75
N PHE A 52 -11.57 0.53 -20.66
CA PHE A 52 -11.16 1.61 -21.61
C PHE A 52 -12.23 2.29 -22.50
N ASN A 53 -12.39 3.63 -22.52
CA ASN A 53 -11.43 4.59 -23.15
C ASN A 53 -11.81 6.08 -22.94
N SER A 54 -10.94 7.00 -23.38
CA SER A 54 -11.18 8.43 -23.67
C SER A 54 -10.76 8.74 -25.12
N PRO A 55 -10.97 9.94 -25.76
CA PRO A 55 -11.46 11.23 -25.23
C PRO A 55 -12.43 12.02 -26.17
N ILE A 56 -12.61 13.32 -25.89
CA ILE A 56 -13.07 14.45 -26.76
C ILE A 56 -14.59 14.73 -26.93
N VAL A 57 -14.84 16.05 -26.87
CA VAL A 57 -16.05 16.89 -26.89
C VAL A 57 -16.78 16.94 -28.24
N PHE A 58 -18.13 16.93 -28.25
CA PHE A 58 -19.00 18.03 -28.74
C PHE A 58 -20.49 17.78 -28.38
N ALA A 59 -21.43 18.61 -28.85
CA ALA A 59 -22.74 18.84 -28.22
C ALA A 59 -23.96 18.80 -29.17
N ALA A 60 -25.15 18.93 -28.54
CA ALA A 60 -26.46 19.34 -29.08
C ALA A 60 -27.48 18.28 -29.59
N GLN A 61 -28.60 18.22 -28.84
CA GLN A 61 -30.02 18.10 -29.23
C GLN A 61 -30.60 16.93 -30.06
N GLU A 62 -31.75 16.46 -29.54
CA GLU A 62 -32.96 15.99 -30.25
C GLU A 62 -32.93 14.65 -31.05
N SER A 63 -34.00 13.84 -31.06
CA SER A 63 -35.26 13.84 -30.27
C SER A 63 -35.96 12.46 -30.32
N ASN A 64 -37.01 12.30 -29.49
CA ASN A 64 -38.12 11.34 -29.64
C ASN A 64 -37.83 9.82 -29.65
N LEU A 65 -38.18 9.14 -28.55
CA LEU A 65 -39.36 8.24 -28.49
C LEU A 65 -39.68 7.86 -27.02
N SER A 66 -40.87 7.30 -26.76
CA SER A 66 -41.55 7.52 -25.47
C SER A 66 -42.34 6.31 -24.91
N VAL A 67 -42.72 6.46 -23.62
CA VAL A 67 -43.71 5.68 -22.83
C VAL A 67 -43.33 4.25 -22.43
N SER A 68 -42.93 4.09 -21.15
CA SER A 68 -43.56 3.15 -20.20
C SER A 68 -42.83 3.16 -18.84
N ASN A 69 -43.30 3.92 -17.83
CA ASN A 69 -42.87 3.73 -16.43
C ASN A 69 -43.75 4.38 -15.32
N GLU A 70 -45.02 4.71 -15.58
CA GLU A 70 -45.85 5.50 -14.64
C GLU A 70 -46.36 4.72 -13.41
N ASN A 71 -46.46 3.38 -13.48
CA ASN A 71 -47.05 2.57 -12.41
C ASN A 71 -46.19 2.50 -11.13
N GLU A 72 -44.86 2.37 -11.25
CA GLU A 72 -43.97 2.18 -10.09
C GLU A 72 -43.99 3.38 -9.13
N THR A 73 -44.17 4.59 -9.66
CA THR A 73 -44.30 5.83 -8.87
C THR A 73 -45.57 5.89 -8.01
N SER A 74 -46.65 5.21 -8.40
CA SER A 74 -47.95 5.30 -7.73
C SER A 74 -48.02 4.41 -6.48
N GLU A 75 -47.47 3.19 -6.55
CA GLU A 75 -47.41 2.29 -5.38
C GLU A 75 -46.53 2.86 -4.25
N TRP A 76 -45.44 3.56 -4.59
CA TRP A 76 -44.55 4.18 -3.60
C TRP A 76 -45.22 5.34 -2.84
N LEU A 77 -45.91 6.25 -3.56
CA LEU A 77 -46.58 7.40 -2.94
C LEU A 77 -47.70 6.99 -1.96
N MET A 78 -48.45 5.93 -2.27
CA MET A 78 -49.48 5.42 -1.33
C MET A 78 -48.86 4.82 -0.05
N GLN A 79 -47.70 4.17 -0.15
CA GLN A 79 -47.03 3.55 0.99
C GLN A 79 -46.58 4.58 2.04
N ASP A 80 -46.08 5.74 1.59
CA ASP A 80 -45.67 6.83 2.48
C ASP A 80 -46.88 7.59 3.05
N PHE A 81 -47.97 7.75 2.28
CA PHE A 81 -49.21 8.37 2.78
C PHE A 81 -49.80 7.64 3.99
N TYR A 82 -49.99 6.30 3.90
CA TYR A 82 -50.50 5.51 5.01
C TYR A 82 -49.57 5.48 6.23
N THR A 83 -48.27 5.71 6.01
CA THR A 83 -47.27 5.82 7.08
C THR A 83 -47.41 7.16 7.81
N LEU A 84 -47.48 8.29 7.07
CA LEU A 84 -47.70 9.62 7.64
C LEU A 84 -49.02 9.70 8.43
N ARG A 85 -50.13 9.20 7.86
CA ARG A 85 -51.43 9.16 8.56
C ARG A 85 -51.31 8.51 9.93
N LYS A 86 -50.63 7.37 10.02
CA LYS A 86 -50.45 6.63 11.27
C LYS A 86 -49.58 7.40 12.28
N ASP A 87 -48.54 8.08 11.82
CA ASP A 87 -47.67 8.89 12.69
C ASP A 87 -48.40 10.16 13.21
N VAL A 88 -49.32 10.73 12.43
CA VAL A 88 -50.26 11.78 12.88
C VAL A 88 -51.21 11.24 13.95
N GLU A 89 -51.85 10.09 13.72
CA GLU A 89 -52.76 9.44 14.70
C GLU A 89 -52.03 9.13 16.03
N ILE A 90 -50.77 8.69 15.99
CA ILE A 90 -49.92 8.44 17.17
C ILE A 90 -49.55 9.75 17.89
N ALA A 91 -49.15 10.79 17.14
CA ALA A 91 -48.80 12.08 17.73
C ALA A 91 -50.00 12.76 18.40
N SER A 92 -51.19 12.71 17.76
CA SER A 92 -52.46 13.22 18.28
C SER A 92 -52.81 12.59 19.64
N ALA A 93 -52.73 11.24 19.73
CA ALA A 93 -52.94 10.52 20.98
C ALA A 93 -51.95 10.92 22.10
N ARG A 94 -50.65 11.07 21.77
CA ARG A 94 -49.61 11.47 22.74
C ARG A 94 -49.80 12.91 23.23
N VAL A 95 -50.22 13.83 22.36
CA VAL A 95 -50.54 15.22 22.76
C VAL A 95 -51.71 15.24 23.75
N GLU A 96 -52.79 14.50 23.48
CA GLU A 96 -53.94 14.47 24.41
C GLU A 96 -53.63 13.76 25.73
N GLU A 97 -52.83 12.68 25.75
CA GLU A 97 -52.37 12.08 27.02
C GLU A 97 -51.56 13.08 27.86
N ILE A 98 -50.63 13.82 27.24
CA ILE A 98 -49.84 14.86 27.92
C ILE A 98 -50.75 15.99 28.41
N ARG A 99 -51.70 16.47 27.61
CA ARG A 99 -52.63 17.55 27.99
C ARG A 99 -53.61 17.13 29.09
N ALA A 100 -54.05 15.87 29.10
CA ALA A 100 -54.86 15.29 30.18
C ALA A 100 -54.05 15.18 31.48
N SER A 101 -52.80 14.68 31.41
CA SER A 101 -51.90 14.55 32.57
C SER A 101 -51.52 15.90 33.21
N ALA A 102 -51.61 17.00 32.46
CA ALA A 102 -51.23 18.34 32.89
C ALA A 102 -52.28 19.11 33.71
N ASN A 103 -53.50 18.58 33.92
CA ASN A 103 -54.59 19.24 34.66
C ASN A 103 -54.83 20.72 34.25
N LEU A 104 -55.03 20.98 32.96
CA LEU A 104 -55.13 22.35 32.38
C LEU A 104 -56.06 23.31 33.15
N GLN A 105 -57.22 22.85 33.63
CA GLN A 105 -58.13 23.70 34.42
C GLN A 105 -57.54 24.17 35.77
N GLN A 106 -56.67 23.38 36.40
CA GLN A 106 -55.96 23.81 37.60
C GLN A 106 -54.87 24.83 37.26
N LEU A 107 -54.17 24.65 36.13
CA LEU A 107 -53.17 25.62 35.66
C LEU A 107 -53.81 26.99 35.34
N GLU A 108 -54.93 27.03 34.63
CA GLU A 108 -55.68 28.27 34.37
C GLU A 108 -56.13 28.95 35.68
N GLN A 109 -56.63 28.16 36.63
CA GLN A 109 -57.11 28.69 37.92
C GLN A 109 -55.96 29.16 38.82
N GLU A 110 -54.79 28.51 38.78
CA GLU A 110 -53.58 28.96 39.47
C GLU A 110 -53.02 30.24 38.84
N ILE A 111 -52.90 30.33 37.51
CA ILE A 111 -52.49 31.56 36.82
C ILE A 111 -53.41 32.72 37.21
N THR A 112 -54.74 32.53 37.16
CA THR A 112 -55.73 33.54 37.59
C THR A 112 -55.55 33.96 39.06
N ASN A 113 -55.23 33.00 39.95
CA ASN A 113 -54.95 33.25 41.37
C ASN A 113 -53.59 33.92 41.65
N LEU A 114 -52.64 33.86 40.70
CA LEU A 114 -51.36 34.56 40.79
C LEU A 114 -51.44 35.97 40.17
N GLU A 115 -52.20 36.14 39.08
CA GLU A 115 -52.46 37.45 38.46
C GLU A 115 -53.24 38.39 39.39
N SER A 116 -54.28 37.87 40.05
CA SER A 116 -55.04 38.64 41.04
C SER A 116 -54.16 39.09 42.22
N LYS A 117 -53.24 38.23 42.71
CA LYS A 117 -52.24 38.61 43.73
C LYS A 117 -51.23 39.65 43.23
N ALA A 118 -50.77 39.53 41.98
CA ALA A 118 -49.86 40.49 41.36
C ALA A 118 -50.51 41.86 41.07
N THR A 119 -51.84 41.94 41.15
CA THR A 119 -52.63 43.17 40.99
C THR A 119 -52.87 43.91 42.32
N ASP A 120 -52.59 43.27 43.47
CA ASP A 120 -52.79 43.86 44.80
C ASP A 120 -51.72 44.94 45.10
N THR A 121 -52.15 46.10 45.59
CA THR A 121 -51.29 47.28 45.79
C THR A 121 -50.14 47.06 46.76
N SER A 122 -50.23 46.05 47.64
CA SER A 122 -49.20 45.70 48.65
C SER A 122 -48.18 44.66 48.15
N PHE A 123 -48.39 44.06 46.98
CA PHE A 123 -47.59 42.96 46.44
C PHE A 123 -46.08 43.28 46.32
N TRP A 124 -45.73 44.55 46.08
CA TRP A 124 -44.36 44.98 45.81
C TRP A 124 -43.50 45.27 47.06
N ASP A 125 -44.08 45.23 48.26
CA ASP A 125 -43.35 45.50 49.52
C ASP A 125 -42.30 44.41 49.84
N ASP A 126 -42.59 43.15 49.51
CA ASP A 126 -41.61 42.05 49.56
C ASP A 126 -41.09 41.75 48.15
N ARG A 127 -40.10 42.54 47.72
CA ARG A 127 -39.48 42.44 46.39
C ARG A 127 -38.98 41.03 46.04
N THR A 128 -38.58 40.24 47.03
CA THR A 128 -38.18 38.84 46.86
C THR A 128 -39.36 37.95 46.51
N LYS A 129 -40.44 37.94 47.32
CA LYS A 129 -41.65 37.15 47.02
C LYS A 129 -42.36 37.62 45.75
N ALA A 130 -42.34 38.93 45.46
CA ALA A 130 -42.88 39.47 44.23
C ALA A 130 -42.16 38.90 43.00
N GLN A 131 -40.83 38.84 43.05
CA GLN A 131 -40.01 38.30 41.95
C GLN A 131 -40.15 36.77 41.80
N GLU A 132 -40.23 36.02 42.90
CA GLU A 132 -40.54 34.58 42.85
C GLU A 132 -41.93 34.31 42.25
N THR A 133 -42.95 35.05 42.73
CA THR A 133 -44.34 34.90 42.27
C THR A 133 -44.49 35.25 40.78
N LEU A 134 -43.82 36.31 40.31
CA LEU A 134 -43.82 36.68 38.89
C LEU A 134 -43.03 35.70 38.00
N SER A 135 -41.97 35.06 38.51
CA SER A 135 -41.32 33.96 37.80
C SER A 135 -42.29 32.80 37.62
N SER A 136 -42.86 32.28 38.72
CA SER A 136 -43.80 31.16 38.67
C SER A 136 -45.02 31.45 37.79
N LEU A 137 -45.53 32.69 37.78
CA LEU A 137 -46.62 33.12 36.91
C LEU A 137 -46.23 33.01 35.42
N ASN A 138 -45.03 33.48 35.05
CA ASN A 138 -44.51 33.32 33.68
C ASN A 138 -44.24 31.86 33.32
N ASP A 139 -43.59 31.10 34.21
CA ASP A 139 -43.27 29.68 34.02
C ASP A 139 -44.55 28.84 33.77
N LEU A 140 -45.63 29.12 34.51
CA LEU A 140 -46.95 28.50 34.31
C LEU A 140 -47.62 28.96 33.00
N LYS A 141 -47.54 30.24 32.64
CA LYS A 141 -48.08 30.76 31.37
C LYS A 141 -47.37 30.16 30.15
N ASP A 142 -46.05 30.07 30.16
CA ASP A 142 -45.29 29.46 29.07
C ASP A 142 -45.55 27.95 28.97
N ARG A 143 -45.72 27.25 30.11
CA ARG A 143 -46.20 25.86 30.13
C ARG A 143 -47.59 25.72 29.48
N MET A 144 -48.53 26.61 29.81
CA MET A 144 -49.89 26.59 29.25
C MET A 144 -49.88 26.91 27.74
N ARG A 145 -49.06 27.88 27.31
CA ARG A 145 -48.88 28.25 25.91
C ARG A 145 -48.35 27.09 25.07
N LEU A 146 -47.28 26.42 25.50
CA LEU A 146 -46.72 25.25 24.81
C LEU A 146 -47.75 24.11 24.67
N LEU A 147 -48.55 23.86 25.72
CA LEU A 147 -49.63 22.88 25.69
C LEU A 147 -50.84 23.28 24.81
N SER A 148 -50.91 24.52 24.35
CA SER A 148 -51.83 24.95 23.29
C SER A 148 -51.19 24.87 21.91
N GLU A 149 -49.93 25.31 21.76
CA GLU A 149 -49.16 25.27 20.51
C GLU A 149 -49.06 23.81 19.98
N PHE A 150 -48.82 22.83 20.85
CA PHE A 150 -48.82 21.40 20.48
C PHE A 150 -50.17 20.88 19.98
N LYS A 151 -51.30 21.45 20.44
CA LYS A 151 -52.63 21.06 19.94
C LYS A 151 -52.84 21.57 18.52
N THR A 152 -52.52 22.84 18.26
CA THR A 152 -52.65 23.46 16.94
C THR A 152 -51.81 22.71 15.89
N MET A 153 -50.56 22.36 16.21
CA MET A 153 -49.71 21.56 15.31
C MET A 153 -50.30 20.18 14.95
N VAL A 154 -51.08 19.55 15.84
CA VAL A 154 -51.81 18.30 15.53
C VAL A 154 -53.01 18.59 14.64
N GLU A 155 -53.81 19.60 14.96
CA GLU A 155 -55.02 19.95 14.20
C GLU A 155 -54.71 20.37 12.76
N ASP A 156 -53.59 21.09 12.55
CA ASP A 156 -53.10 21.45 11.22
C ASP A 156 -52.68 20.19 10.43
N ALA A 157 -51.86 19.31 11.02
CA ALA A 157 -51.39 18.08 10.37
C ALA A 157 -52.54 17.09 10.08
N GLU A 158 -53.49 16.93 11.00
CA GLU A 158 -54.72 16.15 10.77
C GLU A 158 -55.57 16.72 9.63
N THR A 159 -55.61 18.05 9.47
CA THR A 159 -56.38 18.70 8.41
C THR A 159 -55.74 18.46 7.04
N ILE A 160 -54.41 18.52 6.94
CA ILE A 160 -53.67 18.21 5.70
C ILE A 160 -53.90 16.75 5.27
N VAL A 161 -53.84 15.79 6.21
CA VAL A 161 -54.13 14.38 5.89
C VAL A 161 -55.56 14.21 5.39
N LYS A 162 -56.56 14.77 6.07
CA LYS A 162 -57.99 14.66 5.66
C LYS A 162 -58.26 15.26 4.29
N LEU A 163 -57.69 16.43 3.99
CA LEU A 163 -57.78 17.04 2.65
C LEU A 163 -57.18 16.15 1.56
N THR A 164 -56.12 15.41 1.89
CA THR A 164 -55.46 14.49 0.94
C THR A 164 -56.25 13.19 0.74
N GLU A 165 -57.12 12.78 1.67
CA GLU A 165 -58.04 11.64 1.48
C GLU A 165 -59.25 11.96 0.58
N GLU A 166 -59.61 13.24 0.42
CA GLU A 166 -60.78 13.69 -0.36
C GLU A 166 -60.44 14.11 -1.81
N MET A 167 -59.18 14.03 -2.23
CA MET A 167 -58.71 14.50 -3.56
C MET A 167 -58.22 13.36 -4.47
N ASP A 168 -58.77 13.26 -5.68
CA ASP A 168 -58.37 12.28 -6.74
C ASP A 168 -56.92 12.43 -7.24
N SER A 169 -56.16 13.42 -6.76
CA SER A 169 -54.75 13.65 -7.11
C SER A 169 -53.96 14.16 -5.91
N THR A 170 -52.99 13.36 -5.45
CA THR A 170 -52.12 13.66 -4.31
C THR A 170 -51.13 14.80 -4.62
N ASP A 171 -51.20 15.91 -3.88
CA ASP A 171 -50.15 16.94 -3.93
C ASP A 171 -49.02 16.58 -2.96
N VAL A 172 -47.85 16.26 -3.52
CA VAL A 172 -46.67 15.82 -2.76
C VAL A 172 -46.15 16.91 -1.81
N SER A 173 -46.34 18.19 -2.15
CA SER A 173 -45.81 19.31 -1.34
C SER A 173 -46.51 19.44 0.02
N LEU A 174 -47.82 19.17 0.08
CA LEU A 174 -48.59 19.18 1.33
C LEU A 174 -48.20 18.01 2.25
N LEU A 175 -47.82 16.86 1.68
CA LEU A 175 -47.35 15.71 2.46
C LEU A 175 -45.99 15.97 3.09
N GLU A 176 -45.06 16.62 2.39
CA GLU A 176 -43.77 17.03 2.96
C GLU A 176 -43.94 18.05 4.11
N GLU A 177 -44.91 18.96 4.02
CA GLU A 177 -45.24 19.91 5.08
C GLU A 177 -45.77 19.21 6.34
N ALA A 178 -46.75 18.31 6.20
CA ALA A 178 -47.28 17.53 7.33
C ALA A 178 -46.22 16.62 7.97
N MET A 179 -45.33 15.99 7.17
CA MET A 179 -44.16 15.25 7.69
C MET A 179 -43.20 16.16 8.48
N GLY A 180 -43.05 17.42 8.06
CA GLY A 180 -42.26 18.43 8.79
C GLY A 180 -42.85 18.74 10.17
N ILE A 181 -44.16 19.06 10.22
CA ILE A 181 -44.88 19.45 11.44
C ILE A 181 -44.81 18.33 12.50
N ILE A 182 -45.13 17.08 12.14
CA ILE A 182 -45.12 15.94 13.06
C ILE A 182 -43.73 15.64 13.62
N LYS A 183 -42.67 15.89 12.83
CA LYS A 183 -41.28 15.69 13.22
C LYS A 183 -40.77 16.75 14.21
N GLU A 184 -41.22 17.99 14.08
CA GLU A 184 -40.92 19.05 15.06
C GLU A 184 -41.76 18.91 16.33
N LEU A 185 -43.03 18.52 16.21
CA LEU A 185 -43.92 18.21 17.33
C LEU A 185 -43.33 17.11 18.23
N ASN A 186 -43.02 15.92 17.69
CA ASN A 186 -42.50 14.80 18.49
C ASN A 186 -41.22 15.17 19.26
N LYS A 187 -40.28 15.86 18.60
CA LYS A 187 -39.03 16.37 19.21
C LYS A 187 -39.30 17.36 20.36
N SER A 188 -40.40 18.10 20.29
CA SER A 188 -40.82 19.05 21.32
C SER A 188 -41.52 18.36 22.50
N LEU A 189 -42.30 17.30 22.24
CA LEU A 189 -42.90 16.44 23.25
C LEU A 189 -41.84 15.68 24.06
N ASP A 190 -40.86 15.05 23.39
CA ASP A 190 -39.73 14.36 24.03
C ASP A 190 -39.00 15.29 25.02
N ARG A 191 -38.81 16.56 24.64
CA ARG A 191 -38.18 17.58 25.47
C ARG A 191 -39.05 18.01 26.65
N PHE A 192 -40.38 18.07 26.47
CA PHE A 192 -41.32 18.42 27.53
C PHE A 192 -41.39 17.32 28.61
N GLU A 193 -41.54 16.05 28.19
CA GLU A 193 -41.52 14.88 29.08
C GLU A 193 -40.21 14.79 29.87
N LEU A 194 -39.07 14.91 29.18
CA LEU A 194 -37.75 14.89 29.81
C LEU A 194 -37.53 16.04 30.82
N THR A 195 -38.25 17.16 30.65
CA THR A 195 -38.23 18.27 31.62
C THR A 195 -39.07 17.96 32.86
N GLN A 196 -40.22 17.29 32.73
CA GLN A 196 -41.02 16.85 33.90
C GLN A 196 -40.26 15.81 34.74
N LEU A 197 -39.46 14.94 34.11
CA LEU A 197 -38.69 13.89 34.77
C LEU A 197 -37.50 14.40 35.61
N LEU A 198 -37.19 15.70 35.60
CA LEU A 198 -35.97 16.26 36.22
C LEU A 198 -36.22 17.22 37.40
N SER A 199 -37.47 17.47 37.80
CA SER A 199 -37.81 18.41 38.88
C SER A 199 -37.87 17.77 40.28
N GLY A 200 -36.71 17.41 40.84
CA GLY A 200 -36.57 16.94 42.22
C GLY A 200 -35.76 17.92 43.11
N PRO A 201 -36.24 18.31 44.30
CA PRO A 201 -35.53 19.27 45.15
C PRO A 201 -34.46 18.62 46.04
N TYR A 202 -33.24 19.18 46.02
CA TYR A 202 -32.06 18.85 46.85
C TYR A 202 -31.42 17.44 46.64
N ASP A 203 -30.28 17.32 45.91
CA ASP A 203 -29.08 16.57 46.40
C ASP A 203 -27.76 16.71 45.59
N LYS A 204 -26.61 16.33 46.23
CA LYS A 204 -25.45 17.24 46.47
C LYS A 204 -24.27 16.53 47.33
N GLU A 205 -22.88 16.63 47.41
CA GLU A 205 -21.61 17.39 46.97
C GLU A 205 -20.33 16.51 46.69
N VAL A 206 -19.18 17.18 46.42
CA VAL A 206 -17.72 16.90 46.57
C VAL A 206 -17.18 15.66 45.89
N GLN A 207 -17.56 14.46 46.35
CA GLN A 207 -17.17 13.24 45.63
C GLN A 207 -18.02 13.12 44.34
N ASP A 208 -19.09 13.92 44.26
CA ASP A 208 -19.78 14.43 43.07
C ASP A 208 -18.88 14.74 41.86
N TRP A 209 -17.65 15.27 41.97
CA TRP A 209 -16.86 15.52 40.74
C TRP A 209 -16.42 14.24 40.03
N ALA A 210 -16.07 13.18 40.76
CA ALA A 210 -15.79 11.89 40.14
C ALA A 210 -17.08 11.22 39.62
N ASP A 211 -18.22 11.44 40.28
CA ASP A 211 -19.52 10.91 39.87
C ASP A 211 -20.07 11.60 38.61
N MET A 212 -19.93 12.94 38.53
CA MET A 212 -20.15 13.75 37.34
C MET A 212 -19.32 13.24 36.15
N LEU A 213 -18.04 12.88 36.36
CA LEU A 213 -17.20 12.28 35.32
C LEU A 213 -17.67 10.85 34.95
N LEU A 214 -18.03 10.01 35.93
CA LEU A 214 -18.57 8.67 35.67
C LEU A 214 -19.84 8.73 34.80
N ARG A 215 -20.79 9.60 35.17
CA ARG A 215 -22.02 9.87 34.42
C ARG A 215 -21.74 10.40 33.00
N MET A 216 -20.77 11.31 32.86
CA MET A 216 -20.33 11.87 31.57
C MET A 216 -19.76 10.79 30.64
N TYR A 217 -18.92 9.89 31.16
CA TYR A 217 -18.34 8.79 30.37
C TYR A 217 -19.34 7.66 30.07
N MET A 218 -20.28 7.38 30.98
CA MET A 218 -21.41 6.48 30.71
C MET A 218 -22.28 7.03 29.58
N ARG A 219 -22.71 8.30 29.65
CA ARG A 219 -23.51 8.96 28.61
C ARG A 219 -22.80 9.01 27.26
N TRP A 220 -21.49 9.26 27.23
CA TRP A 220 -20.71 9.16 25.99
C TRP A 220 -20.71 7.72 25.43
N GLY A 221 -20.53 6.71 26.28
CA GLY A 221 -20.59 5.30 25.86
C GLY A 221 -21.96 4.90 25.29
N GLU A 222 -23.04 5.27 25.96
CA GLU A 222 -24.43 5.09 25.51
C GLU A 222 -24.67 5.77 24.15
N LYS A 223 -24.27 7.04 24.02
CA LYS A 223 -24.37 7.84 22.79
C LYS A 223 -23.60 7.23 21.61
N GLN A 224 -22.45 6.61 21.88
CA GLN A 224 -21.64 5.89 20.89
C GLN A 224 -22.09 4.42 20.67
N ARG A 225 -23.22 3.99 21.27
CA ARG A 225 -23.76 2.62 21.22
C ARG A 225 -22.78 1.55 21.72
N TYR A 226 -21.90 1.92 22.65
CA TYR A 226 -21.00 0.98 23.33
C TYR A 226 -21.68 0.37 24.55
N LYS A 227 -21.31 -0.87 24.89
CA LYS A 227 -21.82 -1.56 26.07
C LYS A 227 -20.97 -1.17 27.29
N THR A 228 -21.55 -0.35 28.16
CA THR A 228 -20.95 0.15 29.41
C THR A 228 -21.34 -0.70 30.61
N LYS A 229 -20.40 -0.99 31.52
CA LYS A 229 -20.62 -1.73 32.77
C LYS A 229 -19.81 -1.08 33.89
N VAL A 230 -20.45 -0.63 34.97
CA VAL A 230 -19.75 -0.26 36.21
C VAL A 230 -19.37 -1.55 36.96
N VAL A 231 -18.13 -1.61 37.45
CA VAL A 231 -17.46 -2.85 37.89
C VAL A 231 -17.19 -2.86 39.40
N GLU A 232 -16.51 -1.82 39.86
CA GLU A 232 -16.28 -1.53 41.27
C GLU A 232 -16.60 -0.04 41.46
N MET A 233 -17.26 0.30 42.57
CA MET A 233 -17.60 1.67 42.91
C MET A 233 -17.44 1.83 44.42
N SER A 234 -16.47 2.63 44.83
CA SER A 234 -16.33 3.06 46.21
C SER A 234 -17.06 4.39 46.37
N ASN A 235 -18.26 4.36 46.94
CA ASN A 235 -18.87 5.56 47.51
C ASN A 235 -17.89 6.16 48.54
N GLY A 236 -17.93 7.49 48.72
CA GLY A 236 -17.29 8.11 49.88
C GLY A 236 -18.26 8.27 51.06
N GLU A 237 -17.83 9.02 52.07
CA GLU A 237 -18.42 8.99 53.41
C GLU A 237 -19.61 9.93 53.61
N GLU A 238 -19.90 10.81 52.65
CA GLU A 238 -20.97 11.83 52.75
C GLU A 238 -21.80 11.93 51.47
N ALA A 239 -21.20 12.20 50.30
CA ALA A 239 -21.90 12.26 49.02
C ALA A 239 -20.96 12.04 47.81
N GLY A 240 -21.35 11.14 46.89
CA GLY A 240 -20.63 10.82 45.64
C GLY A 240 -19.63 9.65 45.73
N ILE A 241 -18.70 9.56 44.76
CA ILE A 241 -17.76 8.43 44.64
C ILE A 241 -16.30 8.82 44.88
N LYS A 242 -15.59 8.00 45.66
CA LYS A 242 -14.15 8.10 45.94
C LYS A 242 -13.32 7.51 44.80
N SER A 243 -13.78 6.38 44.24
CA SER A 243 -13.26 5.79 43.01
C SER A 243 -14.30 4.90 42.34
N ALA A 244 -14.17 4.69 41.03
CA ALA A 244 -14.96 3.71 40.28
C ALA A 244 -14.21 3.16 39.07
N THR A 245 -14.52 1.92 38.71
CA THR A 245 -14.05 1.26 37.49
C THR A 245 -15.21 1.07 36.52
N LEU A 246 -15.08 1.61 35.30
CA LEU A 246 -16.03 1.50 34.20
C LEU A 246 -15.43 0.63 33.09
N GLU A 247 -16.08 -0.47 32.75
CA GLU A 247 -15.76 -1.28 31.56
C GLU A 247 -16.56 -0.80 30.36
N ILE A 248 -15.89 -0.61 29.23
CA ILE A 248 -16.48 -0.21 27.95
C ILE A 248 -16.12 -1.25 26.89
N GLU A 249 -17.12 -1.92 26.35
CA GLU A 249 -17.01 -2.89 25.26
C GLU A 249 -17.50 -2.25 23.95
N GLY A 250 -16.63 -2.19 22.94
CA GLY A 250 -16.94 -1.52 21.68
C GLY A 250 -15.76 -1.46 20.70
N ARG A 251 -16.06 -1.40 19.40
CA ARG A 251 -15.04 -1.32 18.34
C ARG A 251 -14.23 -0.02 18.47
N TYR A 252 -12.92 -0.16 18.56
CA TYR A 252 -11.94 0.93 18.78
C TYR A 252 -12.14 1.77 20.07
N ALA A 253 -12.93 1.31 21.05
CA ALA A 253 -13.26 2.10 22.25
C ALA A 253 -12.03 2.67 22.97
N TYR A 254 -10.97 1.86 23.18
CA TYR A 254 -9.69 2.30 23.76
C TYR A 254 -9.00 3.39 22.92
N GLY A 255 -9.08 3.31 21.59
CA GLY A 255 -8.46 4.30 20.70
C GLY A 255 -9.03 5.71 20.93
N TYR A 256 -10.36 5.84 20.91
CA TYR A 256 -11.05 7.10 21.14
C TYR A 256 -10.76 7.69 22.52
N ILE A 257 -11.00 6.93 23.58
CA ILE A 257 -10.95 7.45 24.95
C ILE A 257 -9.54 7.43 25.56
N SER A 258 -8.52 6.92 24.86
CA SER A 258 -7.09 7.02 25.28
C SER A 258 -6.63 8.46 25.53
N GLY A 259 -7.29 9.44 24.90
CA GLY A 259 -7.07 10.86 25.15
C GLY A 259 -7.57 11.38 26.49
N GLU A 260 -8.33 10.59 27.26
CA GLU A 260 -8.89 10.99 28.55
C GLU A 260 -8.00 10.58 29.74
N LYS A 261 -6.85 9.94 29.51
CA LYS A 261 -5.88 9.67 30.59
C LYS A 261 -5.24 10.96 31.09
N GLY A 262 -5.41 11.29 32.37
CA GLY A 262 -4.82 12.46 33.02
C GLY A 262 -5.66 13.03 34.17
N THR A 263 -5.31 14.24 34.64
CA THR A 263 -6.07 14.91 35.71
C THR A 263 -7.12 15.87 35.15
N HIS A 264 -8.37 15.68 35.57
CA HIS A 264 -9.53 16.52 35.22
C HIS A 264 -9.86 17.48 36.38
N ARG A 265 -9.76 18.79 36.14
CA ARG A 265 -9.97 19.84 37.16
C ARG A 265 -11.29 20.57 36.94
N ILE A 266 -12.14 20.62 37.97
CA ILE A 266 -13.32 21.49 38.00
C ILE A 266 -13.06 22.74 38.85
N VAL A 267 -13.61 23.88 38.44
CA VAL A 267 -13.64 25.14 39.20
C VAL A 267 -15.08 25.64 39.25
N ARG A 268 -15.67 25.68 40.45
CA ARG A 268 -17.07 26.11 40.65
C ARG A 268 -17.26 26.86 41.96
N GLN A 269 -18.31 27.67 42.06
CA GLN A 269 -18.92 27.92 43.37
C GLN A 269 -19.67 26.64 43.74
N SER A 270 -19.21 25.93 44.77
CA SER A 270 -19.75 24.60 45.08
C SER A 270 -21.02 24.73 45.95
N PRO A 271 -22.18 24.16 45.57
CA PRO A 271 -23.54 24.27 46.16
C PRO A 271 -23.88 24.55 47.65
N PHE A 272 -22.91 24.56 48.57
CA PHE A 272 -23.02 24.11 49.98
C PHE A 272 -22.02 24.78 50.89
N ASN A 273 -20.87 25.15 50.32
CA ASN A 273 -19.96 26.08 50.94
C ASN A 273 -20.77 27.33 51.24
N SER A 274 -21.25 27.43 52.48
CA SER A 274 -22.27 28.39 52.92
C SER A 274 -21.81 29.85 52.85
N LYS A 275 -20.54 30.05 52.47
CA LYS A 275 -19.89 31.34 52.20
C LYS A 275 -19.77 31.66 50.71
N GLY A 276 -20.31 30.83 49.82
CA GLY A 276 -20.31 31.03 48.36
C GLY A 276 -18.92 31.01 47.69
N LEU A 277 -17.89 30.57 48.42
CA LEU A 277 -16.49 30.64 47.97
C LEU A 277 -16.23 29.68 46.81
N ARG A 278 -15.42 30.13 45.84
CA ARG A 278 -14.97 29.31 44.71
C ARG A 278 -14.09 28.18 45.22
N GLN A 279 -14.38 26.96 44.81
CA GLN A 279 -13.58 25.78 45.06
C GLN A 279 -12.95 25.25 43.76
N THR A 280 -11.90 24.45 43.90
CA THR A 280 -11.25 23.71 42.82
C THR A 280 -11.10 22.27 43.27
N SER A 281 -11.57 21.32 42.46
CA SER A 281 -11.46 19.88 42.74
C SER A 281 -10.78 19.16 41.58
N PHE A 282 -10.11 18.04 41.88
CA PHE A 282 -9.32 17.27 40.93
C PHE A 282 -9.72 15.79 41.00
N SER A 283 -9.91 15.17 39.84
CA SER A 283 -10.10 13.72 39.70
C SER A 283 -9.08 13.20 38.69
N GLY A 284 -8.41 12.11 39.05
CA GLY A 284 -7.54 11.36 38.15
C GLY A 284 -8.36 10.37 37.32
N VAL A 285 -8.00 10.26 36.05
CA VAL A 285 -8.62 9.35 35.08
C VAL A 285 -7.53 8.46 34.47
N GLU A 286 -7.61 7.16 34.71
CA GLU A 286 -6.77 6.14 34.06
C GLU A 286 -7.57 5.36 33.01
N VAL A 287 -6.92 5.02 31.90
CA VAL A 287 -7.52 4.38 30.73
C VAL A 287 -6.64 3.20 30.31
N MET A 288 -7.21 1.99 30.25
CA MET A 288 -6.48 0.74 30.04
C MET A 288 -7.17 -0.15 28.97
N PRO A 289 -6.40 -0.81 28.08
CA PRO A 289 -6.96 -1.85 27.24
C PRO A 289 -7.37 -3.05 28.12
N LEU A 290 -8.48 -3.71 27.77
CA LEU A 290 -8.73 -5.07 28.24
C LEU A 290 -8.24 -6.00 27.15
N LEU A 291 -7.38 -6.94 27.53
CA LEU A 291 -6.78 -7.94 26.65
C LEU A 291 -7.35 -9.31 27.04
N PRO A 292 -7.69 -10.19 26.09
CA PRO A 292 -8.07 -11.56 26.40
C PRO A 292 -6.86 -12.32 26.98
N GLU A 293 -7.12 -13.33 27.82
CA GLU A 293 -6.09 -14.04 28.59
C GLU A 293 -4.96 -14.60 27.73
N GLU A 294 -5.30 -15.09 26.54
CA GLU A 294 -4.40 -15.70 25.55
C GLU A 294 -3.44 -14.71 24.88
N ALA A 295 -3.77 -13.41 24.85
CA ALA A 295 -3.01 -12.39 24.11
C ALA A 295 -1.83 -11.78 24.89
N VAL A 296 -1.62 -12.19 26.15
CA VAL A 296 -0.62 -11.57 27.05
C VAL A 296 0.42 -12.61 27.51
N GLY A 297 1.38 -12.88 26.63
CA GLY A 297 2.56 -13.73 26.88
C GLY A 297 3.58 -13.14 27.88
N ILE A 298 3.09 -12.45 28.91
CA ILE A 298 3.87 -11.96 30.04
C ILE A 298 3.46 -12.80 31.26
N GLU A 299 4.37 -13.64 31.73
CA GLU A 299 4.25 -14.29 33.04
C GLU A 299 4.80 -13.35 34.12
N ILE A 300 4.09 -13.26 35.25
CA ILE A 300 4.54 -12.51 36.43
C ILE A 300 4.78 -13.57 37.51
N PRO A 301 5.98 -13.65 38.11
CA PRO A 301 6.25 -14.56 39.21
C PRO A 301 5.31 -14.31 40.39
N GLU A 302 4.78 -15.35 41.04
CA GLU A 302 3.95 -15.17 42.24
C GLU A 302 4.74 -14.59 43.43
N GLU A 303 6.07 -14.67 43.41
CA GLU A 303 6.96 -14.04 44.39
C GLU A 303 6.99 -12.50 44.32
N ASP A 304 6.62 -11.90 43.18
CA ASP A 304 6.50 -10.45 43.01
C ASP A 304 5.10 -9.90 43.40
N LEU A 305 4.20 -10.75 43.94
CA LEU A 305 2.79 -10.43 44.17
C LEU A 305 2.37 -10.59 45.64
N ASP A 306 2.08 -9.47 46.31
CA ASP A 306 1.34 -9.47 47.58
C ASP A 306 -0.17 -9.64 47.29
N ILE A 307 -0.78 -10.71 47.79
CA ILE A 307 -2.20 -11.03 47.57
C ILE A 307 -2.91 -11.04 48.93
N SER A 308 -3.75 -10.03 49.16
CA SER A 308 -4.57 -9.87 50.35
C SER A 308 -6.06 -10.07 50.07
N PHE A 309 -6.76 -10.65 51.04
CA PHE A 309 -8.19 -10.95 50.96
C PHE A 309 -8.96 -10.06 51.96
N THR A 310 -10.13 -9.59 51.54
CA THR A 310 -10.97 -8.65 52.30
C THR A 310 -12.45 -8.95 52.08
N ARG A 311 -13.33 -8.33 52.85
CA ARG A 311 -14.78 -8.39 52.61
C ARG A 311 -15.18 -7.38 51.54
N ALA A 312 -16.13 -7.75 50.67
CA ALA A 312 -16.74 -6.81 49.75
C ALA A 312 -17.68 -5.87 50.51
N GLY A 313 -17.76 -4.60 50.10
CA GLY A 313 -18.65 -3.61 50.71
C GLY A 313 -19.93 -3.47 49.89
N GLY A 314 -21.11 -3.61 50.52
CA GLY A 314 -22.38 -3.40 49.84
C GLY A 314 -23.60 -3.75 50.69
N LYS A 315 -24.78 -3.20 50.33
CA LYS A 315 -26.06 -3.48 51.00
C LYS A 315 -26.66 -4.81 50.51
N GLY A 316 -26.14 -5.96 50.93
CA GLY A 316 -26.81 -7.23 50.60
C GLY A 316 -26.19 -8.55 51.11
N GLY A 317 -26.99 -9.33 51.84
CA GLY A 317 -26.81 -10.78 52.02
C GLY A 317 -25.85 -11.24 53.11
N GLN A 318 -26.11 -12.43 53.69
CA GLN A 318 -25.23 -13.02 54.71
C GLN A 318 -23.82 -13.36 54.20
N ASN A 319 -23.67 -13.65 52.91
CA ASN A 319 -22.40 -14.10 52.32
C ASN A 319 -21.37 -12.95 52.29
N VAL A 320 -21.75 -11.77 51.79
CA VAL A 320 -20.91 -10.56 51.73
C VAL A 320 -20.38 -10.14 53.10
N ASN A 321 -21.21 -10.26 54.14
CA ASN A 321 -20.85 -9.88 55.50
C ASN A 321 -19.97 -10.91 56.24
N LYS A 322 -19.93 -12.17 55.79
CA LYS A 322 -19.22 -13.29 56.45
C LYS A 322 -17.97 -13.79 55.73
N VAL A 323 -17.88 -13.64 54.41
CA VAL A 323 -16.83 -14.29 53.59
C VAL A 323 -15.95 -13.23 52.91
N GLU A 324 -14.64 -13.47 52.95
CA GLU A 324 -13.61 -12.56 52.42
C GLU A 324 -13.35 -12.80 50.93
N THR A 325 -14.38 -12.53 50.12
CA THR A 325 -14.38 -12.77 48.66
C THR A 325 -13.65 -11.71 47.83
N ALA A 326 -13.38 -10.53 48.39
CA ALA A 326 -12.73 -9.42 47.67
C ALA A 326 -11.21 -9.58 47.68
N VAL A 327 -10.60 -9.62 46.50
CA VAL A 327 -9.16 -9.82 46.33
C VAL A 327 -8.49 -8.49 46.03
N ARG A 328 -7.35 -8.23 46.68
CA ARG A 328 -6.43 -7.14 46.36
C ARG A 328 -5.06 -7.76 46.04
N ILE A 329 -4.51 -7.42 44.88
CA ILE A 329 -3.17 -7.82 44.45
C ILE A 329 -2.30 -6.58 44.32
N THR A 330 -1.12 -6.59 44.92
CA THR A 330 -0.12 -5.53 44.83
C THR A 330 1.17 -6.10 44.22
N HIS A 331 1.62 -5.55 43.09
CA HIS A 331 2.91 -5.92 42.50
C HIS A 331 4.05 -5.23 43.25
N ILE A 332 4.83 -6.00 44.00
CA ILE A 332 5.83 -5.50 44.96
C ILE A 332 6.91 -4.64 44.26
N PRO A 333 7.47 -5.01 43.09
CA PRO A 333 8.50 -4.20 42.42
C PRO A 333 8.06 -2.83 41.91
N THR A 334 6.75 -2.59 41.72
CA THR A 334 6.22 -1.31 41.18
C THR A 334 5.23 -0.59 42.10
N GLY A 335 4.81 -1.21 43.20
CA GLY A 335 3.80 -0.68 44.13
C GLY A 335 2.38 -0.62 43.57
N VAL A 336 2.14 -1.14 42.36
CA VAL A 336 0.82 -1.07 41.68
C VAL A 336 -0.15 -2.05 42.34
N ALA A 337 -1.23 -1.52 42.91
CA ALA A 337 -2.32 -2.30 43.50
C ALA A 337 -3.55 -2.34 42.59
N VAL A 338 -4.24 -3.48 42.58
CA VAL A 338 -5.52 -3.73 41.89
C VAL A 338 -6.47 -4.46 42.84
N ARG A 339 -7.76 -4.11 42.81
CA ARG A 339 -8.83 -4.79 43.56
C ARG A 339 -9.85 -5.40 42.61
N CYS A 340 -10.54 -6.46 43.06
CA CYS A 340 -11.68 -7.05 42.36
C CYS A 340 -12.68 -7.65 43.37
N THR A 341 -13.96 -7.34 43.18
CA THR A 341 -15.07 -7.75 44.06
C THR A 341 -16.31 -8.23 43.28
N GLU A 342 -16.17 -8.52 41.98
CA GLU A 342 -17.30 -8.77 41.07
C GLU A 342 -17.98 -10.11 41.33
N GLU A 343 -17.17 -11.15 41.51
CA GLU A 343 -17.62 -12.54 41.54
C GLU A 343 -17.88 -13.01 42.97
N ARG A 344 -18.78 -13.99 43.10
CA ARG A 344 -19.06 -14.67 44.38
C ARG A 344 -17.93 -15.61 44.82
N SER A 345 -16.90 -15.82 43.98
CA SER A 345 -15.77 -16.71 44.21
C SER A 345 -14.46 -15.93 44.32
N GLN A 346 -13.73 -16.18 45.40
CA GLN A 346 -12.39 -15.65 45.66
C GLN A 346 -11.40 -15.98 44.53
N LEU A 347 -11.48 -17.18 43.95
CA LEU A 347 -10.60 -17.61 42.85
C LEU A 347 -10.87 -16.81 41.57
N ALA A 348 -12.13 -16.61 41.21
CA ALA A 348 -12.50 -15.84 40.02
C ALA A 348 -12.10 -14.35 40.17
N ASN A 349 -12.24 -13.78 41.37
CA ASN A 349 -11.73 -12.44 41.66
C ASN A 349 -10.19 -12.37 41.61
N LYS A 350 -9.44 -13.42 42.00
CA LYS A 350 -7.97 -13.48 41.81
C LYS A 350 -7.62 -13.43 40.32
N THR A 351 -8.26 -14.24 39.47
CA THR A 351 -8.00 -14.24 38.02
C THR A 351 -8.32 -12.89 37.38
N ARG A 352 -9.50 -12.31 37.64
CA ARG A 352 -9.88 -10.98 37.12
C ARG A 352 -8.92 -9.87 37.58
N ALA A 353 -8.46 -9.91 38.84
CA ALA A 353 -7.45 -8.97 39.35
C ALA A 353 -6.08 -9.14 38.66
N LEU A 354 -5.64 -10.37 38.38
CA LEU A 354 -4.40 -10.64 37.65
C LEU A 354 -4.43 -10.10 36.21
N ILE A 355 -5.54 -10.26 35.49
CA ILE A 355 -5.70 -9.71 34.12
C ILE A 355 -5.56 -8.18 34.15
N ARG A 356 -6.25 -7.50 35.07
CA ARG A 356 -6.15 -6.04 35.22
C ARG A 356 -4.74 -5.59 35.64
N LEU A 357 -4.06 -6.35 36.49
CA LEU A 357 -2.67 -6.06 36.88
C LEU A 357 -1.69 -6.21 35.70
N LYS A 358 -1.81 -7.28 34.90
CA LYS A 358 -1.04 -7.43 33.65
C LYS A 358 -1.27 -6.24 32.71
N ALA A 359 -2.51 -5.79 32.56
CA ALA A 359 -2.85 -4.62 31.73
C ALA A 359 -2.20 -3.32 32.27
N LYS A 360 -2.25 -3.05 33.58
CA LYS A 360 -1.56 -1.88 34.18
C LYS A 360 -0.05 -1.94 33.96
N LEU A 361 0.58 -3.09 34.22
CA LEU A 361 2.04 -3.25 34.08
C LEU A 361 2.51 -3.13 32.63
N MET A 362 1.73 -3.61 31.65
CA MET A 362 2.04 -3.44 30.23
C MET A 362 2.04 -1.95 29.81
N VAL A 363 1.03 -1.17 30.23
CA VAL A 363 0.96 0.27 29.96
C VAL A 363 2.15 1.00 30.59
N ILE A 364 2.50 0.67 31.84
CA ILE A 364 3.65 1.27 32.54
C ILE A 364 4.98 0.95 31.82
N ALA A 365 5.17 -0.29 31.36
CA ALA A 365 6.38 -0.69 30.63
C ALA A 365 6.51 0.01 29.27
N GLU A 366 5.39 0.27 28.57
CA GLU A 366 5.38 1.05 27.34
C GLU A 366 5.67 2.54 27.59
N GLU A 367 5.12 3.12 28.65
CA GLU A 367 5.41 4.51 29.06
C GLU A 367 6.85 4.70 29.54
N GLN A 368 7.46 3.70 30.20
CA GLN A 368 8.87 3.71 30.58
C GLN A 368 9.78 3.74 29.33
N ARG A 369 9.59 2.82 28.38
CA ARG A 369 10.33 2.81 27.09
C ARG A 369 10.16 4.13 26.33
N ALA A 370 8.95 4.66 26.28
CA ALA A 370 8.66 5.94 25.63
C ALA A 370 9.28 7.15 26.35
N THR A 371 9.66 7.01 27.62
CA THR A 371 10.38 8.04 28.39
C THR A 371 11.88 7.91 28.21
N GLU A 372 12.45 6.71 28.27
CA GLU A 372 13.87 6.44 27.99
C GLU A 372 14.29 6.95 26.60
N ILE A 373 13.46 6.69 25.57
CA ILE A 373 13.69 7.17 24.20
C ILE A 373 13.66 8.72 24.10
N LYS A 374 12.91 9.40 24.99
CA LYS A 374 12.88 10.88 25.04
C LYS A 374 14.08 11.47 25.77
N GLU A 375 14.48 10.88 26.89
CA GLU A 375 15.68 11.33 27.62
C GLU A 375 16.95 11.18 26.74
N ILE A 376 17.04 10.12 25.93
CA ILE A 376 18.11 9.94 24.93
C ILE A 376 18.08 11.03 23.84
N ARG A 377 16.91 11.60 23.52
CA ARG A 377 16.74 12.70 22.54
C ARG A 377 16.97 14.10 23.11
N GLY A 378 17.27 14.25 24.40
CA GLY A 378 17.66 15.53 25.02
C GLY A 378 16.52 16.47 25.41
N ASP A 379 15.30 16.32 24.87
CA ASP A 379 14.11 17.07 25.26
C ASP A 379 13.59 16.64 26.65
N ALA A 380 14.23 17.17 27.70
CA ALA A 380 13.99 16.81 29.11
C ALA A 380 12.67 17.37 29.70
N VAL A 381 11.53 17.06 29.07
CA VAL A 381 10.20 17.29 29.64
C VAL A 381 9.94 16.28 30.75
N LYS A 382 10.19 16.68 32.01
CA LYS A 382 9.90 15.85 33.19
C LYS A 382 8.46 15.35 33.20
N ALA A 383 8.29 14.03 33.16
CA ALA A 383 7.00 13.37 33.29
C ALA A 383 6.55 13.33 34.76
N GLU A 384 6.17 14.48 35.32
CA GLU A 384 5.61 14.55 36.67
C GLU A 384 4.17 13.99 36.70
N TRP A 385 3.96 12.98 37.56
CA TRP A 385 2.67 12.30 37.75
C TRP A 385 1.65 13.27 38.34
N GLY A 386 0.82 13.87 37.48
CA GLY A 386 -0.15 14.89 37.88
C GLY A 386 -0.50 15.93 36.82
N GLN A 387 0.06 15.86 35.60
CA GLN A 387 -0.28 16.82 34.54
C GLN A 387 -1.80 16.92 34.30
N GLN A 388 -2.28 18.15 34.26
CA GLN A 388 -3.71 18.48 34.19
C GLN A 388 -4.15 18.65 32.73
N ILE A 389 -5.04 17.77 32.27
CA ILE A 389 -5.37 17.68 30.84
C ILE A 389 -6.58 18.54 30.45
N ARG A 390 -7.53 18.77 31.36
CA ARG A 390 -8.73 19.58 31.09
C ARG A 390 -9.14 20.43 32.29
N ASN A 391 -9.58 21.66 32.02
CA ASN A 391 -10.26 22.55 32.96
C ASN A 391 -11.75 22.57 32.65
N TYR A 392 -12.58 22.50 33.68
CA TYR A 392 -14.03 22.69 33.62
C TYR A 392 -14.38 23.87 34.55
N VAL A 393 -14.42 25.09 34.02
CA VAL A 393 -14.70 26.31 34.79
C VAL A 393 -16.18 26.63 34.65
N PHE A 394 -16.94 26.53 35.74
CA PHE A 394 -18.37 26.86 35.79
C PHE A 394 -18.60 28.33 36.18
N HIS A 395 -17.64 28.94 36.88
CA HIS A 395 -17.70 30.32 37.37
C HIS A 395 -16.26 30.85 37.63
N PRO A 396 -15.90 32.10 37.31
CA PRO A 396 -16.77 33.24 36.94
C PRO A 396 -17.38 33.18 35.54
N TYR A 397 -16.69 32.57 34.59
CA TYR A 397 -17.18 32.33 33.23
C TYR A 397 -17.42 30.83 33.02
N LYS A 398 -18.27 30.48 32.06
CA LYS A 398 -18.50 29.09 31.66
C LYS A 398 -17.52 28.70 30.54
N LEU A 399 -16.61 27.77 30.80
CA LEU A 399 -15.61 27.31 29.85
C LEU A 399 -15.08 25.91 30.20
N VAL A 400 -15.18 24.95 29.27
CA VAL A 400 -14.37 23.73 29.29
C VAL A 400 -13.20 23.90 28.32
N LYS A 401 -11.95 23.66 28.77
CA LYS A 401 -10.74 23.79 27.94
C LYS A 401 -9.78 22.63 28.14
N ASP A 402 -9.39 21.96 27.06
CA ASP A 402 -8.29 20.98 27.05
C ASP A 402 -6.95 21.72 26.93
N VAL A 403 -6.06 21.47 27.89
CA VAL A 403 -4.80 22.21 28.04
C VAL A 403 -3.78 21.80 26.97
N ARG A 404 -3.92 20.60 26.41
CA ARG A 404 -2.96 20.02 25.45
C ARG A 404 -3.24 20.49 24.02
N THR A 405 -4.51 20.49 23.63
CA THR A 405 -4.95 20.83 22.28
C THR A 405 -5.32 22.31 22.12
N GLY A 406 -5.53 23.01 23.24
CA GLY A 406 -6.04 24.38 23.28
C GLY A 406 -7.54 24.51 22.97
N HIS A 407 -8.21 23.42 22.59
CA HIS A 407 -9.64 23.42 22.25
C HIS A 407 -10.50 23.74 23.47
N GLU A 408 -11.51 24.59 23.27
CA GLU A 408 -12.41 25.05 24.33
C GLU A 408 -13.85 25.27 23.83
N THR A 409 -14.81 25.14 24.75
CA THR A 409 -16.23 25.44 24.52
C THR A 409 -16.85 26.10 25.75
N SER A 410 -17.81 26.99 25.54
CA SER A 410 -18.62 27.62 26.59
C SER A 410 -19.84 26.78 27.00
N ASP A 411 -20.27 25.82 26.17
CA ASP A 411 -21.34 24.89 26.51
C ASP A 411 -20.81 23.74 27.38
N ILE A 412 -20.85 23.97 28.70
CA ILE A 412 -20.51 22.96 29.69
C ILE A 412 -21.55 21.83 29.73
N THR A 413 -22.83 22.13 29.47
CA THR A 413 -23.92 21.17 29.68
C THR A 413 -23.81 20.01 28.71
N SER A 414 -23.67 20.28 27.40
CA SER A 414 -23.51 19.24 26.39
C SER A 414 -22.25 18.38 26.63
N VAL A 415 -21.17 18.98 27.14
CA VAL A 415 -19.94 18.24 27.49
C VAL A 415 -20.18 17.30 28.68
N MET A 416 -20.85 17.77 29.75
CA MET A 416 -21.18 16.93 30.90
C MET A 416 -22.21 15.84 30.57
N ASP A 417 -23.04 16.07 29.56
CA ASP A 417 -23.98 15.09 29.00
C ASP A 417 -23.33 14.15 27.97
N GLY A 418 -22.00 14.16 27.86
CA GLY A 418 -21.22 13.17 27.12
C GLY A 418 -20.81 13.60 25.70
N ASP A 419 -20.94 14.87 25.30
CA ASP A 419 -20.42 15.36 24.02
C ASP A 419 -18.90 15.61 24.07
N LEU A 420 -18.15 14.54 24.26
CA LEU A 420 -16.68 14.53 24.35
C LEU A 420 -16.00 14.42 22.97
N ASP A 421 -16.78 14.10 21.94
CA ASP A 421 -16.32 13.91 20.56
C ASP A 421 -15.46 15.06 20.00
N PRO A 422 -15.77 16.35 20.22
CA PRO A 422 -14.91 17.44 19.78
C PRO A 422 -13.52 17.40 20.43
N PHE A 423 -13.45 17.14 21.74
CA PHE A 423 -12.19 17.02 22.49
C PHE A 423 -11.39 15.78 22.07
N ILE A 424 -12.06 14.64 21.90
CA ILE A 424 -11.45 13.38 21.44
C ILE A 424 -10.88 13.57 20.03
N LYS A 425 -11.65 14.15 19.10
CA LYS A 425 -11.21 14.42 17.72
C LYS A 425 -10.05 15.44 17.69
N ALA A 426 -10.11 16.49 18.51
CA ALA A 426 -9.01 17.45 18.65
C ALA A 426 -7.74 16.78 19.22
N TYR A 427 -7.86 15.92 20.22
CA TYR A 427 -6.72 15.21 20.81
C TYR A 427 -6.13 14.18 19.86
N LEU A 428 -6.95 13.37 19.19
CA LEU A 428 -6.47 12.41 18.19
C LEU A 428 -5.80 13.11 17.01
N LYS A 429 -6.35 14.26 16.55
CA LYS A 429 -5.71 15.09 15.52
C LYS A 429 -4.40 15.70 16.02
N HIS A 430 -4.35 16.21 17.25
CA HIS A 430 -3.12 16.75 17.86
C HIS A 430 -2.05 15.67 18.07
N LYS A 431 -2.43 14.47 18.53
CA LYS A 431 -1.55 13.29 18.63
C LYS A 431 -1.05 12.84 17.25
N TYR A 432 -1.91 12.86 16.23
CA TYR A 432 -1.52 12.61 14.85
C TYR A 432 -0.58 13.69 14.31
N THR A 433 -0.83 14.98 14.56
CA THR A 433 0.06 16.08 14.16
C THR A 433 1.39 16.05 14.91
N LEU A 434 1.43 15.65 16.19
CA LEU A 434 2.69 15.43 16.92
C LEU A 434 3.46 14.23 16.36
N ALA A 435 2.77 13.11 16.08
CA ALA A 435 3.38 11.96 15.43
C ALA A 435 3.92 12.32 14.03
N MET A 436 3.16 13.06 13.23
CA MET A 436 3.55 13.56 11.91
C MET A 436 4.66 14.61 11.98
N ALA A 437 4.69 15.49 12.99
CA ALA A 437 5.79 16.41 13.20
C ALA A 437 7.07 15.65 13.59
N SER A 438 6.97 14.64 14.46
CA SER A 438 8.07 13.73 14.74
C SER A 438 8.45 12.82 13.55
N ALA A 439 7.58 12.71 12.54
CA ALA A 439 7.82 11.98 11.30
C ALA A 439 8.40 12.86 10.18
N HIS A 440 8.10 14.16 10.17
CA HIS A 440 8.60 15.15 9.19
C HIS A 440 9.84 15.90 9.65
N ASN A 441 10.14 15.92 10.97
CA ASN A 441 11.47 16.23 11.49
C ASN A 441 12.39 15.00 11.55
N PHE A 442 12.00 13.86 10.97
CA PHE A 442 13.02 12.96 10.45
C PHE A 442 13.56 13.54 9.16
N ASP A 443 14.73 14.18 9.23
CA ASP A 443 15.55 14.33 8.05
C ASP A 443 15.84 12.91 7.51
N VAL A 444 15.63 12.69 6.22
CA VAL A 444 15.93 11.42 5.56
C VAL A 444 17.43 11.10 5.69
N GLN A 445 18.29 12.13 5.82
CA GLN A 445 19.70 11.97 6.14
C GLN A 445 19.96 11.48 7.57
N GLU A 446 19.14 11.86 8.56
CA GLU A 446 19.26 11.34 9.94
C GLU A 446 18.79 9.89 10.04
N ILE A 447 17.68 9.50 9.41
CA ILE A 447 17.29 8.08 9.35
C ILE A 447 18.37 7.27 8.62
N SER A 448 18.89 7.78 7.49
CA SER A 448 19.96 7.14 6.74
C SER A 448 21.24 6.96 7.57
N SER A 449 21.62 7.94 8.40
CA SER A 449 22.79 7.81 9.29
C SER A 449 22.56 6.88 10.49
N MET A 450 21.30 6.71 10.94
CA MET A 450 20.92 5.67 11.89
C MET A 450 20.88 4.26 11.27
N TRP A 451 20.62 4.16 9.96
CA TRP A 451 20.68 2.92 9.17
C TRP A 451 22.12 2.61 8.74
N ASP A 452 22.98 2.34 9.73
CA ASP A 452 24.32 1.82 9.54
C ASP A 452 24.30 0.55 8.67
N SER A 453 24.59 0.71 7.38
CA SER A 453 24.52 -0.35 6.38
C SER A 453 25.47 -1.51 6.67
N LYS A 454 26.51 -1.28 7.48
CA LYS A 454 27.47 -2.31 7.93
C LYS A 454 26.91 -3.24 9.00
N ARG A 455 25.72 -2.96 9.54
CA ARG A 455 24.99 -3.88 10.46
C ARG A 455 24.15 -4.92 9.72
N TRP A 456 23.92 -4.72 8.42
CA TRP A 456 23.18 -5.65 7.59
C TRP A 456 24.15 -6.43 6.71
N ASN A 457 24.07 -7.76 6.75
CA ASN A 457 24.93 -8.64 5.94
C ASN A 457 24.48 -8.73 4.46
N PHE A 458 23.97 -7.63 3.89
CA PHE A 458 23.67 -7.50 2.47
C PHE A 458 24.94 -7.07 1.73
N GLY A 459 25.67 -8.04 1.18
CA GLY A 459 26.78 -7.79 0.27
C GLY A 459 26.36 -7.86 -1.19
N ALA A 460 27.03 -7.11 -2.07
CA ALA A 460 26.94 -7.32 -3.50
C ALA A 460 27.52 -8.69 -3.87
N ASN A 461 26.90 -9.40 -4.83
CA ASN A 461 27.45 -10.64 -5.34
C ASN A 461 28.46 -10.31 -6.44
N GLU A 462 29.76 -10.33 -6.12
CA GLU A 462 30.83 -9.95 -7.06
C GLU A 462 30.75 -10.68 -8.41
N VAL A 463 30.27 -11.93 -8.45
CA VAL A 463 30.09 -12.68 -9.69
C VAL A 463 28.99 -12.05 -10.55
N VAL A 464 27.90 -11.58 -9.95
CA VAL A 464 26.81 -10.88 -10.63
C VAL A 464 27.24 -9.49 -11.09
N GLU A 465 27.94 -8.72 -10.25
CA GLU A 465 28.42 -7.37 -10.61
C GLU A 465 29.36 -7.43 -11.83
N ARG A 466 30.35 -8.33 -11.79
CA ARG A 466 31.27 -8.58 -12.92
C ARG A 466 30.49 -8.97 -14.18
N SER A 467 29.52 -9.89 -14.05
CA SER A 467 28.68 -10.34 -15.16
C SER A 467 27.79 -9.23 -15.74
N ASN A 468 27.27 -8.31 -14.92
CA ASN A 468 26.45 -7.20 -15.39
C ASN A 468 27.27 -6.17 -16.18
N SER A 469 28.50 -5.89 -15.75
CA SER A 469 29.41 -4.93 -16.43
C SER A 469 29.82 -5.35 -17.85
N LEU A 470 29.58 -6.61 -18.22
CA LEU A 470 29.78 -7.12 -19.59
C LEU A 470 28.56 -6.88 -20.50
N THR A 471 27.42 -6.42 -19.98
CA THR A 471 26.18 -6.34 -20.77
C THR A 471 26.07 -5.06 -21.60
N ILE A 472 25.57 -5.19 -22.84
CA ILE A 472 25.22 -4.06 -23.71
C ILE A 472 24.30 -3.03 -23.02
N ARG A 473 23.45 -3.47 -22.08
CA ARG A 473 22.54 -2.57 -21.34
C ARG A 473 23.31 -1.62 -20.43
N ASP A 474 24.37 -2.11 -19.76
CA ASP A 474 25.16 -1.31 -18.83
C ASP A 474 25.87 -0.17 -19.57
N TYR A 475 26.56 -0.49 -20.67
CA TYR A 475 27.14 0.51 -21.58
C TYR A 475 26.12 1.51 -22.13
N LEU A 476 24.93 1.05 -22.56
CA LEU A 476 23.89 1.96 -23.04
C LEU A 476 23.36 2.87 -21.93
N ASN A 477 23.20 2.38 -20.70
CA ASN A 477 22.82 3.19 -19.55
C ASN A 477 23.90 4.25 -19.26
N THR A 478 25.18 3.89 -19.31
CA THR A 478 26.31 4.82 -19.15
C THR A 478 26.26 5.94 -20.18
N LEU A 479 26.02 5.62 -21.46
CA LEU A 479 25.92 6.61 -22.53
C LEU A 479 24.66 7.48 -22.45
N LEU A 480 23.53 6.92 -22.02
CA LEU A 480 22.31 7.70 -21.76
C LEU A 480 22.52 8.70 -20.62
N ASN A 481 23.32 8.36 -19.61
CA ASN A 481 23.73 9.28 -18.54
C ASN A 481 24.75 10.35 -19.01
N CYS A 482 25.29 10.25 -20.23
CA CYS A 482 26.16 11.28 -20.83
C CYS A 482 25.38 12.33 -21.65
N LEU A 483 24.09 12.11 -21.95
CA LEU A 483 23.26 13.07 -22.68
C LEU A 483 23.15 14.41 -21.94
N ASP A 484 23.22 15.52 -22.67
CA ASP A 484 22.95 16.84 -22.08
C ASP A 484 21.43 17.07 -21.96
N GLY A 485 20.94 17.19 -20.72
CA GLY A 485 19.53 17.49 -20.44
C GLY A 485 19.07 18.89 -20.87
N GLY A 486 19.99 19.75 -21.33
CA GLY A 486 19.69 21.02 -21.98
C GLY A 486 19.54 20.93 -23.51
N ASP A 487 19.88 19.81 -24.15
CA ASP A 487 19.72 19.62 -25.59
C ASP A 487 18.25 19.35 -25.95
N VAL A 488 17.73 20.08 -26.94
CA VAL A 488 16.36 19.94 -27.44
C VAL A 488 16.25 19.03 -28.66
N ARG A 489 17.38 18.53 -29.18
CA ARG A 489 17.41 17.63 -30.33
C ARG A 489 16.92 16.22 -29.95
N PRO A 490 16.22 15.51 -30.85
CA PRO A 490 15.86 14.12 -30.62
C PRO A 490 17.12 13.25 -30.53
N VAL A 491 17.12 12.31 -29.58
CA VAL A 491 18.20 11.35 -29.37
C VAL A 491 18.20 10.31 -30.50
N ILE A 492 19.35 10.08 -31.12
CA ILE A 492 19.52 9.13 -32.22
C ILE A 492 20.15 7.83 -31.68
N PRO A 493 19.42 6.70 -31.62
CA PRO A 493 19.82 5.52 -30.86
C PRO A 493 20.58 4.48 -31.70
N LEU A 494 21.61 4.88 -32.45
CA LEU A 494 22.37 3.96 -33.31
C LEU A 494 23.15 2.86 -32.57
N GLY A 495 23.25 2.93 -31.23
CA GLY A 495 23.77 1.86 -30.38
C GLY A 495 22.73 0.79 -30.00
N HIS A 496 21.43 1.05 -30.15
CA HIS A 496 20.38 0.20 -29.60
C HIS A 496 20.15 -1.09 -30.43
N GLY A 497 19.86 -2.18 -29.73
CA GLY A 497 19.70 -3.51 -30.36
C GLY A 497 18.28 -3.86 -30.79
N ASP A 498 17.30 -2.98 -30.58
CA ASP A 498 15.86 -3.21 -30.85
C ASP A 498 15.34 -2.17 -31.85
N PRO A 499 14.89 -2.60 -33.04
CA PRO A 499 14.29 -1.72 -34.05
C PRO A 499 12.77 -1.58 -33.92
N SER A 500 12.09 -2.40 -33.12
CA SER A 500 10.62 -2.45 -33.05
C SER A 500 9.90 -1.14 -32.62
N PRO A 501 10.55 -0.15 -31.95
CA PRO A 501 9.95 1.17 -31.76
C PRO A 501 9.67 1.93 -33.07
N PHE A 502 10.39 1.63 -34.15
CA PHE A 502 10.31 2.35 -35.43
C PHE A 502 9.14 1.85 -36.29
N PRO A 503 8.24 2.74 -36.79
CA PRO A 503 7.14 2.38 -37.68
C PRO A 503 7.49 1.44 -38.83
N SER A 504 8.58 1.69 -39.54
CA SER A 504 9.07 0.88 -40.67
C SER A 504 9.47 -0.54 -40.26
N PHE A 505 9.73 -0.78 -38.98
CA PHE A 505 10.16 -2.06 -38.40
C PHE A 505 9.05 -2.77 -37.62
N ARG A 506 7.79 -2.33 -37.73
CA ARG A 506 6.63 -3.05 -37.16
C ARG A 506 6.47 -4.45 -37.77
N THR A 507 6.00 -5.39 -36.95
CA THR A 507 5.65 -6.77 -37.33
C THR A 507 4.46 -6.85 -38.29
N ASP A 508 4.26 -8.02 -38.91
CA ASP A 508 3.08 -8.30 -39.73
C ASP A 508 1.80 -8.39 -38.89
N GLN A 509 0.68 -7.98 -39.49
CA GLN A 509 -0.63 -7.97 -38.84
C GLN A 509 -1.14 -9.39 -38.52
N ALA A 510 -0.83 -10.40 -39.35
CA ALA A 510 -1.25 -11.78 -39.09
C ALA A 510 -0.59 -12.35 -37.82
N ALA A 511 0.64 -11.95 -37.52
CA ALA A 511 1.32 -12.34 -36.29
C ALA A 511 0.68 -11.69 -35.03
N VAL A 512 0.14 -10.47 -35.15
CA VAL A 512 -0.62 -9.80 -34.07
C VAL A 512 -1.98 -10.47 -33.86
N GLU A 513 -2.66 -10.82 -34.95
CA GLU A 513 -3.95 -11.50 -34.92
C GLU A 513 -3.84 -12.91 -34.35
N ALA A 514 -2.80 -13.67 -34.70
CA ALA A 514 -2.48 -14.97 -34.10
C ALA A 514 -2.40 -14.93 -32.57
N ILE A 515 -1.74 -13.92 -31.98
CA ILE A 515 -1.72 -13.73 -30.52
C ILE A 515 -3.10 -13.35 -29.98
N CYS A 516 -3.82 -12.46 -30.66
CA CYS A 516 -5.15 -12.07 -30.24
C CYS A 516 -6.11 -13.26 -30.22
N ASP A 517 -6.05 -14.15 -31.20
CA ASP A 517 -6.89 -15.33 -31.30
C ASP A 517 -6.45 -16.46 -30.37
N ALA A 518 -5.15 -16.64 -30.14
CA ALA A 518 -4.67 -17.53 -29.07
C ALA A 518 -5.20 -17.10 -27.69
N VAL A 519 -5.19 -15.80 -27.38
CA VAL A 519 -5.77 -15.24 -26.13
C VAL A 519 -7.30 -15.37 -26.11
N ARG A 520 -8.00 -14.99 -27.19
CA ARG A 520 -9.47 -15.14 -27.31
C ARG A 520 -9.93 -16.59 -27.16
N SER A 521 -9.11 -17.55 -27.61
CA SER A 521 -9.43 -18.98 -27.54
C SER A 521 -9.50 -19.52 -26.10
N THR A 522 -8.83 -18.87 -25.14
CA THR A 522 -8.60 -19.33 -23.75
C THR A 522 -7.86 -20.68 -23.59
N LYS A 523 -7.53 -21.38 -24.69
CA LYS A 523 -6.96 -22.74 -24.69
C LYS A 523 -5.57 -22.83 -24.07
N PHE A 524 -4.86 -21.70 -24.01
CA PHE A 524 -3.45 -21.60 -23.63
C PHE A 524 -3.25 -20.82 -22.31
N ASN A 525 -4.27 -20.79 -21.45
CA ASN A 525 -4.24 -20.10 -20.16
C ASN A 525 -3.63 -20.95 -19.02
N ASN A 526 -3.15 -22.15 -19.33
CA ASN A 526 -2.58 -23.12 -18.38
C ASN A 526 -1.04 -23.18 -18.47
N TYR A 527 -0.44 -23.87 -17.51
CA TYR A 527 0.97 -24.30 -17.59
C TYR A 527 1.16 -25.31 -18.73
N SER A 528 2.28 -25.20 -19.44
CA SER A 528 2.72 -26.20 -20.42
C SER A 528 3.61 -27.26 -19.77
N SER A 529 4.03 -28.27 -20.54
CA SER A 529 5.31 -28.94 -20.27
C SER A 529 6.44 -27.90 -20.37
N SER A 530 7.51 -28.09 -19.61
CA SER A 530 8.68 -27.19 -19.54
C SER A 530 9.42 -27.03 -20.87
N SER A 531 9.44 -28.05 -21.74
CA SER A 531 9.92 -27.91 -23.13
C SER A 531 9.02 -27.04 -24.02
N GLY A 532 7.87 -26.59 -23.53
CA GLY A 532 6.87 -25.81 -24.26
C GLY A 532 5.71 -26.60 -24.84
N VAL A 533 4.67 -25.86 -25.25
CA VAL A 533 3.39 -26.35 -25.77
C VAL A 533 3.62 -27.22 -27.03
N PRO A 534 2.98 -28.41 -27.16
CA PRO A 534 3.23 -29.32 -28.28
C PRO A 534 3.02 -28.72 -29.68
N VAL A 535 2.01 -27.85 -29.88
CA VAL A 535 1.80 -27.19 -31.19
C VAL A 535 2.91 -26.20 -31.54
N ALA A 536 3.50 -25.53 -30.54
CA ALA A 536 4.61 -24.61 -30.73
C ALA A 536 5.90 -25.36 -31.12
N ARG A 537 6.20 -26.45 -30.38
CA ARG A 537 7.32 -27.34 -30.70
C ARG A 537 7.20 -27.94 -32.09
N LYS A 538 5.99 -28.38 -32.48
CA LYS A 538 5.72 -28.90 -33.82
C LYS A 538 5.94 -27.84 -34.90
N ALA A 539 5.36 -26.64 -34.75
CA ALA A 539 5.50 -25.58 -35.74
C ALA A 539 6.97 -25.14 -35.94
N VAL A 540 7.77 -25.06 -34.87
CA VAL A 540 9.21 -24.78 -34.97
C VAL A 540 9.98 -25.92 -35.64
N ALA A 541 9.67 -27.18 -35.31
CA ALA A 541 10.29 -28.34 -35.95
C ALA A 541 9.99 -28.38 -37.47
N GLU A 542 8.72 -28.19 -37.85
CA GLU A 542 8.29 -28.16 -39.25
C GLU A 542 8.91 -26.97 -40.01
N TYR A 543 8.96 -25.79 -39.39
CA TYR A 543 9.59 -24.59 -39.95
C TYR A 543 11.09 -24.78 -40.23
N LEU A 544 11.85 -25.29 -39.25
CA LEU A 544 13.29 -25.50 -39.42
C LEU A 544 13.62 -26.71 -40.32
N SER A 545 12.64 -27.56 -40.63
CA SER A 545 12.79 -28.69 -41.55
C SER A 545 12.58 -28.32 -43.03
N SER A 546 12.13 -27.10 -43.37
CA SER A 546 11.86 -26.73 -44.77
C SER A 546 13.10 -26.80 -45.66
N ASP A 547 14.25 -26.46 -45.06
CA ASP A 547 15.53 -26.28 -45.76
C ASP A 547 16.47 -27.48 -45.54
N LEU A 548 15.98 -28.56 -44.90
CA LEU A 548 16.73 -29.75 -44.53
C LEU A 548 16.29 -30.99 -45.34
N SER A 549 17.19 -31.95 -45.49
CA SER A 549 16.91 -33.25 -46.11
C SER A 549 16.17 -34.24 -45.20
N TYR A 550 15.88 -33.86 -43.97
CA TYR A 550 15.22 -34.67 -42.94
C TYR A 550 14.31 -33.78 -42.06
N GLN A 551 13.36 -34.40 -41.36
CA GLN A 551 12.50 -33.69 -40.42
C GLN A 551 13.08 -33.74 -39.00
N ILE A 552 13.17 -32.57 -38.37
CA ILE A 552 13.49 -32.41 -36.94
C ILE A 552 12.33 -32.97 -36.10
N SER A 553 12.61 -33.67 -35.00
CA SER A 553 11.55 -34.14 -34.11
C SER A 553 11.02 -32.98 -33.26
N PRO A 554 9.70 -32.84 -33.06
CA PRO A 554 9.14 -31.92 -32.06
C PRO A 554 9.59 -32.23 -30.61
N ASN A 555 10.27 -33.35 -30.36
CA ASN A 555 10.88 -33.67 -29.07
C ASN A 555 12.30 -33.08 -28.91
N ASP A 556 12.97 -32.75 -30.01
CA ASP A 556 14.32 -32.15 -30.02
C ASP A 556 14.26 -30.62 -29.88
N VAL A 557 13.03 -30.06 -29.85
CA VAL A 557 12.74 -28.63 -29.74
C VAL A 557 12.30 -28.27 -28.32
N HIS A 558 12.98 -27.29 -27.73
CA HIS A 558 12.58 -26.63 -26.48
C HIS A 558 12.21 -25.18 -26.77
N ILE A 559 11.01 -24.76 -26.37
CA ILE A 559 10.58 -23.35 -26.47
C ILE A 559 11.16 -22.55 -25.30
N THR A 560 11.65 -21.35 -25.57
CA THR A 560 12.37 -20.51 -24.59
C THR A 560 11.85 -19.07 -24.58
N ALA A 561 12.16 -18.32 -23.51
CA ALA A 561 11.73 -16.95 -23.26
C ALA A 561 12.48 -15.91 -24.13
N GLY A 562 12.57 -16.20 -25.43
CA GLY A 562 13.51 -15.63 -26.38
C GLY A 562 14.91 -16.22 -26.24
N CYS A 563 15.74 -16.05 -27.28
CA CYS A 563 17.09 -16.62 -27.36
C CYS A 563 17.98 -16.32 -26.11
N LEU A 564 17.77 -15.22 -25.38
CA LEU A 564 18.47 -14.96 -24.12
C LEU A 564 18.36 -16.09 -23.08
N GLN A 565 17.17 -16.69 -22.93
CA GLN A 565 17.01 -17.83 -22.02
C GLN A 565 17.61 -19.11 -22.63
N ALA A 566 17.60 -19.24 -23.96
CA ALA A 566 18.25 -20.36 -24.63
C ALA A 566 19.78 -20.34 -24.39
N ILE A 567 20.41 -19.16 -24.44
CA ILE A 567 21.79 -18.93 -24.01
C ILE A 567 21.95 -19.24 -22.51
N GLU A 568 21.00 -18.78 -21.68
CA GLU A 568 21.02 -19.03 -20.25
C GLU A 568 21.05 -20.53 -19.92
N ILE A 569 20.13 -21.30 -20.51
CA ILE A 569 20.01 -22.75 -20.35
C ILE A 569 21.27 -23.46 -20.85
N LEU A 570 21.70 -23.14 -22.08
CA LEU A 570 22.84 -23.79 -22.74
C LEU A 570 24.14 -23.59 -21.95
N ILE A 571 24.49 -22.35 -21.60
CA ILE A 571 25.73 -22.07 -20.85
C ILE A 571 25.67 -22.65 -19.44
N SER A 572 24.50 -22.66 -18.79
CA SER A 572 24.36 -23.29 -17.46
C SER A 572 24.48 -24.82 -17.50
N ALA A 573 24.13 -25.46 -18.62
CA ALA A 573 24.31 -26.90 -18.82
C ALA A 573 25.76 -27.26 -19.21
N LEU A 574 26.45 -26.38 -19.96
CA LEU A 574 27.85 -26.54 -20.36
C LEU A 574 28.86 -26.22 -19.24
N ALA A 575 28.43 -25.53 -18.17
CA ALA A 575 29.28 -25.09 -17.05
C ALA A 575 29.71 -26.24 -16.10
N ILE A 576 30.45 -27.20 -16.64
CA ILE A 576 31.10 -28.27 -15.90
C ILE A 576 32.38 -27.71 -15.24
N PRO A 577 32.69 -28.01 -13.95
CA PRO A 577 33.88 -27.49 -13.29
C PRO A 577 35.18 -27.81 -14.03
N GLY A 578 35.89 -26.77 -14.48
CA GLY A 578 37.15 -26.90 -15.23
C GLY A 578 37.01 -27.06 -16.75
N ALA A 579 35.79 -26.98 -17.29
CA ALA A 579 35.55 -26.88 -18.73
C ALA A 579 35.85 -25.48 -19.27
N ASN A 580 36.07 -25.37 -20.59
CA ASN A 580 36.14 -24.10 -21.32
C ASN A 580 35.21 -24.09 -22.55
N ILE A 581 34.86 -22.89 -23.01
CA ILE A 581 34.07 -22.65 -24.23
C ILE A 581 34.83 -21.70 -25.16
N LEU A 582 34.83 -21.99 -26.46
CA LEU A 582 35.38 -21.09 -27.48
C LEU A 582 34.29 -20.12 -27.95
N LEU A 583 34.48 -18.83 -27.71
CA LEU A 583 33.61 -17.76 -28.21
C LEU A 583 34.35 -16.94 -29.30
N PRO A 584 33.63 -16.38 -30.29
CA PRO A 584 34.24 -15.45 -31.23
C PRO A 584 34.60 -14.13 -30.53
N ARG A 585 35.53 -13.39 -31.13
CA ARG A 585 35.76 -11.97 -30.85
C ARG A 585 35.65 -11.16 -32.16
N PRO A 586 34.76 -10.18 -32.26
CA PRO A 586 33.76 -9.78 -31.26
C PRO A 586 32.56 -10.74 -31.21
N ASN A 587 31.73 -10.67 -30.16
CA ASN A 587 30.49 -11.45 -30.07
C ASN A 587 29.33 -10.68 -29.40
N TYR A 588 28.20 -11.37 -29.19
CA TYR A 588 27.06 -10.86 -28.43
C TYR A 588 27.21 -11.16 -26.91
N PRO A 589 27.57 -10.19 -26.04
CA PRO A 589 28.16 -10.42 -24.72
C PRO A 589 27.34 -11.17 -23.67
N MET A 590 26.11 -11.58 -23.97
CA MET A 590 25.32 -12.41 -23.07
C MET A 590 25.93 -13.81 -22.89
N TYR A 591 26.73 -14.27 -23.86
CA TYR A 591 27.55 -15.48 -23.71
C TYR A 591 28.64 -15.27 -22.64
N ASP A 592 29.46 -14.22 -22.77
CA ASP A 592 30.47 -13.85 -21.76
C ASP A 592 29.85 -13.61 -20.38
N SER A 593 28.76 -12.83 -20.33
CA SER A 593 28.04 -12.50 -19.11
C SER A 593 27.53 -13.75 -18.39
N ARG A 594 27.00 -14.75 -19.11
CA ARG A 594 26.53 -16.00 -18.48
C ARG A 594 27.67 -16.96 -18.18
N ALA A 595 28.72 -17.03 -19.00
CA ALA A 595 29.88 -17.86 -18.73
C ALA A 595 30.61 -17.40 -17.45
N ALA A 596 30.80 -16.08 -17.30
CA ALA A 596 31.31 -15.47 -16.07
C ALA A 596 30.42 -15.77 -14.85
N PHE A 597 29.09 -15.66 -14.98
CA PHE A 597 28.16 -16.01 -13.91
C PHE A 597 28.23 -17.49 -13.50
N CYS A 598 28.35 -18.38 -14.48
CA CYS A 598 28.46 -19.83 -14.28
C CYS A 598 29.89 -20.33 -13.98
N GLN A 599 30.89 -19.44 -13.95
CA GLN A 599 32.31 -19.76 -13.77
C GLN A 599 32.90 -20.73 -14.82
N LEU A 600 32.35 -20.69 -16.04
CA LEU A 600 32.86 -21.39 -17.22
C LEU A 600 34.02 -20.58 -17.85
N GLU A 601 35.15 -21.24 -18.14
CA GLU A 601 36.31 -20.56 -18.75
C GLU A 601 35.99 -20.17 -20.20
N VAL A 602 36.20 -18.90 -20.56
CA VAL A 602 36.02 -18.40 -21.93
C VAL A 602 37.37 -18.24 -22.61
N ARG A 603 37.52 -18.87 -23.78
CA ARG A 603 38.62 -18.63 -24.72
C ARG A 603 38.06 -17.96 -25.96
N TYR A 604 38.87 -17.09 -26.58
CA TYR A 604 38.43 -16.24 -27.68
C TYR A 604 39.23 -16.51 -28.94
N PHE A 605 38.56 -16.99 -29.99
CA PHE A 605 39.11 -16.96 -31.35
C PHE A 605 38.67 -15.67 -32.04
N ASP A 606 39.53 -15.08 -32.88
CA ASP A 606 39.22 -13.82 -33.53
C ASP A 606 38.43 -14.03 -34.85
N LEU A 607 37.61 -13.04 -35.21
CA LEU A 607 36.97 -12.93 -36.52
C LEU A 607 37.77 -11.96 -37.39
N LEU A 608 38.22 -12.41 -38.57
CA LEU A 608 39.21 -11.71 -39.40
C LEU A 608 38.58 -10.56 -40.21
N PRO A 609 38.76 -9.27 -39.83
CA PRO A 609 37.97 -8.19 -40.43
C PRO A 609 38.28 -7.99 -41.92
N GLU A 610 39.56 -8.09 -42.27
CA GLU A 610 40.08 -7.95 -43.64
C GLU A 610 39.63 -9.10 -44.58
N ASN A 611 39.09 -10.21 -44.02
CA ASN A 611 38.49 -11.34 -44.74
C ASN A 611 37.00 -11.48 -44.38
N GLY A 612 36.25 -10.38 -44.40
CA GLY A 612 34.78 -10.40 -44.25
C GLY A 612 34.28 -10.88 -42.88
N TRP A 613 35.11 -10.79 -41.84
CA TRP A 613 34.89 -11.37 -40.50
C TRP A 613 34.73 -12.89 -40.48
N ASP A 614 35.30 -13.62 -41.44
CA ASP A 614 35.45 -15.08 -41.35
C ASP A 614 36.19 -15.50 -40.07
N VAL A 615 35.79 -16.63 -39.49
CA VAL A 615 36.45 -17.29 -38.35
C VAL A 615 37.92 -17.61 -38.67
N ASP A 616 38.83 -17.23 -37.77
CA ASP A 616 40.21 -17.77 -37.74
C ASP A 616 40.20 -19.23 -37.28
N LEU A 617 40.29 -20.15 -38.24
CA LEU A 617 40.26 -21.60 -38.00
C LEU A 617 41.57 -22.10 -37.36
N ASP A 618 42.71 -21.50 -37.70
CA ASP A 618 44.00 -21.86 -37.11
C ASP A 618 44.02 -21.43 -35.64
N GLY A 619 43.45 -20.26 -35.33
CA GLY A 619 43.19 -19.80 -33.97
C GLY A 619 42.24 -20.70 -33.18
N VAL A 620 41.17 -21.22 -33.81
CA VAL A 620 40.28 -22.23 -33.18
C VAL A 620 41.03 -23.53 -32.87
N GLU A 621 41.79 -24.08 -33.82
CA GLU A 621 42.57 -25.31 -33.61
C GLU A 621 43.68 -25.14 -32.56
N ALA A 622 44.22 -23.93 -32.38
CA ALA A 622 45.23 -23.62 -31.36
C ALA A 622 44.67 -23.34 -29.95
N LEU A 623 43.37 -23.09 -29.80
CA LEU A 623 42.73 -22.75 -28.51
C LEU A 623 41.94 -23.90 -27.87
N ALA A 624 41.57 -24.91 -28.65
CA ALA A 624 40.85 -26.09 -28.18
C ALA A 624 41.75 -27.03 -27.36
N ASP A 625 41.18 -27.68 -26.34
CA ASP A 625 41.82 -28.75 -25.58
C ASP A 625 40.82 -29.83 -25.12
N ASP A 626 41.29 -30.77 -24.30
CA ASP A 626 40.52 -31.88 -23.71
C ASP A 626 39.34 -31.45 -22.81
N LYS A 627 39.17 -30.14 -22.57
CA LYS A 627 38.14 -29.53 -21.72
C LYS A 627 37.25 -28.55 -22.48
N THR A 628 37.48 -28.35 -23.77
CA THR A 628 36.62 -27.52 -24.61
C THR A 628 35.28 -28.22 -24.83
N VAL A 629 34.20 -27.69 -24.24
CA VAL A 629 32.86 -28.33 -24.32
C VAL A 629 31.98 -27.82 -25.46
N ALA A 630 32.30 -26.66 -26.04
CA ALA A 630 31.58 -26.11 -27.20
C ALA A 630 32.39 -25.04 -27.94
N ILE A 631 32.01 -24.83 -29.21
CA ILE A 631 32.45 -23.70 -30.06
C ILE A 631 31.20 -22.92 -30.46
N LEU A 632 31.15 -21.61 -30.15
CA LEU A 632 30.02 -20.77 -30.53
C LEU A 632 30.18 -20.21 -31.94
N VAL A 633 29.16 -20.40 -32.78
CA VAL A 633 29.05 -19.75 -34.10
C VAL A 633 27.84 -18.83 -34.11
N ILE A 634 28.03 -17.54 -34.42
CA ILE A 634 26.94 -16.55 -34.55
C ILE A 634 26.80 -16.17 -36.02
N ASN A 635 25.74 -16.64 -36.68
CA ASN A 635 25.49 -16.39 -38.11
C ASN A 635 23.98 -16.17 -38.40
N PRO A 636 23.56 -15.06 -39.04
CA PRO A 636 24.32 -13.85 -39.32
C PRO A 636 24.90 -13.20 -38.06
N CYS A 637 26.07 -12.56 -38.16
CA CYS A 637 26.79 -12.11 -36.97
C CYS A 637 26.16 -10.86 -36.32
N ASN A 638 26.09 -10.89 -35.00
CA ASN A 638 26.00 -9.70 -34.15
C ASN A 638 27.25 -9.71 -33.26
N PRO A 639 28.19 -8.77 -33.43
CA PRO A 639 27.98 -7.42 -33.98
C PRO A 639 28.37 -7.18 -35.45
N CYS A 640 29.07 -8.09 -36.13
CA CYS A 640 29.78 -7.75 -37.38
C CYS A 640 28.90 -7.50 -38.60
N GLY A 641 27.72 -8.13 -38.69
CA GLY A 641 26.82 -8.01 -39.84
C GLY A 641 27.17 -8.86 -41.06
N ASN A 642 28.24 -9.67 -41.01
CA ASN A 642 28.56 -10.63 -42.06
C ASN A 642 27.65 -11.88 -41.99
N VAL A 643 27.61 -12.62 -43.10
CA VAL A 643 26.97 -13.93 -43.22
C VAL A 643 28.04 -14.93 -43.69
N PHE A 644 28.32 -15.97 -42.91
CA PHE A 644 29.32 -16.96 -43.33
C PHE A 644 28.86 -17.71 -44.58
N SER A 645 29.75 -17.80 -45.58
CA SER A 645 29.49 -18.59 -46.77
C SER A 645 29.30 -20.07 -46.42
N ARG A 646 28.53 -20.80 -47.24
CA ARG A 646 28.35 -22.27 -47.06
C ARG A 646 29.68 -23.02 -47.02
N GLN A 647 30.69 -22.55 -47.77
CA GLN A 647 32.02 -23.15 -47.77
C GLN A 647 32.76 -22.88 -46.45
N HIS A 648 32.63 -21.70 -45.84
CA HIS A 648 33.27 -21.43 -44.55
C HIS A 648 32.55 -22.13 -43.39
N LEU A 649 31.21 -22.18 -43.41
CA LEU A 649 30.44 -22.99 -42.46
C LEU A 649 30.84 -24.48 -42.51
N GLN A 650 31.08 -25.02 -43.71
CA GLN A 650 31.59 -26.37 -43.87
C GLN A 650 32.99 -26.53 -43.24
N LYS A 651 33.93 -25.60 -43.48
CA LYS A 651 35.26 -25.65 -42.84
C LYS A 651 35.21 -25.55 -41.31
N ILE A 652 34.31 -24.74 -40.75
CA ILE A 652 34.09 -24.64 -39.30
C ILE A 652 33.62 -25.99 -38.74
N ALA A 653 32.68 -26.66 -39.42
CA ALA A 653 32.22 -28.00 -39.04
C ALA A 653 33.35 -29.04 -39.18
N GLU A 654 34.10 -29.05 -40.28
CA GLU A 654 35.27 -29.92 -40.50
C GLU A 654 36.34 -29.72 -39.41
N THR A 655 36.59 -28.47 -39.01
CA THR A 655 37.52 -28.12 -37.92
C THR A 655 37.05 -28.68 -36.59
N ALA A 656 35.75 -28.56 -36.26
CA ALA A 656 35.20 -29.20 -35.08
C ALA A 656 35.28 -30.75 -35.15
N CYS A 657 35.03 -31.37 -36.32
CA CYS A 657 35.22 -32.82 -36.50
C CYS A 657 36.68 -33.27 -36.23
N LYS A 658 37.69 -32.47 -36.61
CA LYS A 658 39.12 -32.76 -36.32
C LYS A 658 39.42 -32.78 -34.83
N LEU A 659 38.80 -31.87 -34.07
CA LEU A 659 39.04 -31.63 -32.64
C LEU A 659 38.31 -32.67 -31.74
N GLU A 660 38.22 -33.91 -32.23
CA GLU A 660 37.57 -35.08 -31.60
C GLU A 660 36.06 -34.94 -31.27
N PHE A 661 35.36 -33.87 -31.71
CA PHE A 661 33.89 -33.70 -31.58
C PHE A 661 33.06 -34.60 -32.53
N ALA A 662 33.56 -35.81 -32.84
CA ALA A 662 33.00 -36.86 -33.70
C ALA A 662 32.93 -36.59 -35.23
N GLU A 663 32.66 -37.67 -35.99
CA GLU A 663 32.59 -37.69 -37.46
C GLU A 663 31.58 -36.69 -38.03
N ILE A 664 30.42 -36.56 -37.38
CA ILE A 664 29.47 -35.46 -37.59
C ILE A 664 29.25 -34.77 -36.24
N VAL A 665 29.65 -33.50 -36.17
CA VAL A 665 29.54 -32.67 -34.97
C VAL A 665 28.07 -32.46 -34.57
N PRO A 666 27.68 -32.73 -33.31
CA PRO A 666 26.35 -32.41 -32.83
C PRO A 666 26.18 -30.90 -32.67
N VAL A 667 25.02 -30.35 -33.06
CA VAL A 667 24.78 -28.89 -33.11
C VAL A 667 23.55 -28.52 -32.28
N ILE A 668 23.65 -27.45 -31.49
CA ILE A 668 22.49 -26.83 -30.85
C ILE A 668 22.17 -25.50 -31.55
N VAL A 669 20.99 -25.43 -32.16
CA VAL A 669 20.52 -24.25 -32.88
C VAL A 669 19.65 -23.40 -31.96
N LEU A 670 20.05 -22.15 -31.73
CA LEU A 670 19.28 -21.17 -30.96
C LEU A 670 18.56 -20.20 -31.92
N GLY A 671 17.26 -19.98 -31.72
CA GLY A 671 16.47 -19.10 -32.60
C GLY A 671 15.34 -18.37 -31.89
N ALA A 672 14.75 -17.38 -32.57
CA ALA A 672 13.61 -16.62 -32.05
C ALA A 672 12.92 -15.79 -33.14
N ILE A 673 11.61 -15.54 -32.96
CA ILE A 673 10.85 -14.55 -33.74
C ILE A 673 11.33 -13.10 -33.49
N SER A 674 12.14 -12.88 -32.46
CA SER A 674 12.60 -11.57 -31.96
C SER A 674 13.29 -10.66 -32.97
N LYS A 675 13.83 -11.21 -34.07
CA LYS A 675 14.48 -10.43 -35.14
C LYS A 675 13.78 -10.56 -36.50
N ARG A 676 13.54 -11.78 -37.01
CA ARG A 676 12.89 -11.99 -38.33
C ARG A 676 11.44 -11.49 -38.39
N TRP A 677 10.72 -11.45 -37.26
CA TRP A 677 9.38 -10.84 -37.15
C TRP A 677 9.39 -9.49 -36.42
N PHE A 678 10.55 -8.96 -36.02
CA PHE A 678 10.69 -7.67 -35.30
C PHE A 678 9.88 -7.55 -33.99
N VAL A 679 9.72 -8.67 -33.26
CA VAL A 679 8.98 -8.74 -31.99
C VAL A 679 9.82 -9.18 -30.78
N PRO A 680 10.95 -8.50 -30.48
CA PRO A 680 11.84 -8.89 -29.37
C PRO A 680 11.18 -8.76 -27.98
N GLY A 681 10.18 -7.89 -27.85
CA GLY A 681 9.35 -7.75 -26.66
C GLY A 681 8.41 -8.93 -26.38
N TRP A 682 8.09 -9.78 -27.36
CA TRP A 682 7.17 -10.93 -27.18
C TRP A 682 7.82 -12.14 -26.49
N ARG A 683 9.13 -12.08 -26.20
CA ARG A 683 9.86 -13.08 -25.38
C ARG A 683 9.63 -14.54 -25.80
N LEU A 684 9.57 -14.82 -27.10
CA LEU A 684 9.47 -16.19 -27.62
C LEU A 684 10.69 -16.56 -28.46
N GLY A 685 11.23 -17.75 -28.22
CA GLY A 685 12.36 -18.35 -28.92
C GLY A 685 12.40 -19.85 -28.76
N TRP A 686 13.48 -20.46 -29.21
CA TRP A 686 13.68 -21.91 -29.16
C TRP A 686 15.16 -22.30 -29.10
N MET A 687 15.38 -23.52 -28.63
CA MET A 687 16.63 -24.28 -28.67
C MET A 687 16.33 -25.62 -29.32
N VAL A 688 17.14 -26.06 -30.29
CA VAL A 688 16.95 -27.33 -31.00
C VAL A 688 18.23 -28.15 -30.99
N THR A 689 18.15 -29.40 -30.56
CA THR A 689 19.28 -30.34 -30.51
C THR A 689 19.35 -31.18 -31.78
N LEU A 690 20.32 -30.90 -32.64
CA LEU A 690 20.60 -31.70 -33.84
C LEU A 690 21.72 -32.71 -33.51
N ASP A 691 21.30 -33.93 -33.14
CA ASP A 691 22.18 -34.98 -32.60
C ASP A 691 22.13 -36.26 -33.45
N PRO A 692 22.68 -36.26 -34.68
CA PRO A 692 22.48 -37.34 -35.66
C PRO A 692 23.05 -38.70 -35.23
N HIS A 693 24.01 -38.72 -34.29
CA HIS A 693 24.62 -39.93 -33.75
C HIS A 693 24.27 -40.19 -32.27
N GLY A 694 23.42 -39.37 -31.65
CA GLY A 694 23.05 -39.52 -30.24
C GLY A 694 24.14 -39.13 -29.22
N ILE A 695 25.14 -38.35 -29.62
CA ILE A 695 26.30 -37.98 -28.80
C ILE A 695 25.86 -37.11 -27.60
N MET A 696 25.00 -36.12 -27.81
CA MET A 696 24.46 -35.27 -26.73
C MET A 696 23.47 -36.04 -25.85
N LYS A 697 22.80 -37.04 -26.40
CA LYS A 697 21.88 -37.91 -25.66
C LYS A 697 22.60 -38.92 -24.78
N ASP A 698 23.58 -39.64 -25.33
CA ASP A 698 24.24 -40.77 -24.68
C ASP A 698 25.32 -40.31 -23.67
N SER A 699 25.87 -39.10 -23.85
CA SER A 699 26.63 -38.38 -22.81
C SER A 699 25.75 -37.87 -21.66
N GLY A 700 24.42 -37.96 -21.78
CA GLY A 700 23.45 -37.45 -20.80
C GLY A 700 23.21 -35.93 -20.87
N PHE A 701 23.90 -35.20 -21.76
CA PHE A 701 23.81 -33.74 -21.87
C PHE A 701 22.38 -33.25 -22.18
N VAL A 702 21.61 -33.97 -23.01
CA VAL A 702 20.17 -33.68 -23.24
C VAL A 702 19.35 -33.73 -21.95
N GLN A 703 19.66 -34.65 -21.03
CA GLN A 703 18.99 -34.71 -19.72
C GLN A 703 19.42 -33.55 -18.81
N THR A 704 20.68 -33.11 -18.88
CA THR A 704 21.15 -31.90 -18.20
C THR A 704 20.41 -30.65 -18.71
N LEU A 705 20.25 -30.49 -20.02
CA LEU A 705 19.45 -29.42 -20.62
C LEU A 705 18.01 -29.45 -20.10
N ILE A 706 17.33 -30.60 -20.14
CA ILE A 706 15.97 -30.77 -19.58
C ILE A 706 15.91 -30.36 -18.11
N ASN A 707 16.90 -30.75 -17.30
CA ASN A 707 16.96 -30.40 -15.89
C ASN A 707 17.11 -28.88 -15.67
N VAL A 708 17.92 -28.20 -16.49
CA VAL A 708 18.07 -26.73 -16.43
C VAL A 708 16.80 -26.01 -16.91
N VAL A 709 16.14 -26.51 -17.96
CA VAL A 709 14.82 -25.99 -18.40
C VAL A 709 13.79 -26.12 -17.28
N ASN A 710 13.75 -27.26 -16.56
CA ASN A 710 12.85 -27.47 -15.40
C ASN A 710 13.12 -26.53 -14.21
N MET A 711 14.29 -25.87 -14.16
CA MET A 711 14.64 -24.86 -13.15
C MET A 711 14.47 -23.42 -13.65
N SER A 712 14.01 -23.24 -14.90
CA SER A 712 13.91 -21.96 -15.60
C SER A 712 12.45 -21.51 -15.79
N THR A 713 12.22 -20.22 -16.01
CA THR A 713 10.86 -19.66 -16.18
C THR A 713 10.23 -20.04 -17.52
N ASP A 714 9.02 -20.63 -17.50
CA ASP A 714 8.29 -20.97 -18.73
C ASP A 714 7.98 -19.75 -19.63
N PRO A 715 8.04 -19.87 -20.97
CA PRO A 715 7.60 -18.82 -21.89
C PRO A 715 6.07 -18.67 -21.91
N ALA A 716 5.56 -17.46 -22.12
CA ALA A 716 4.13 -17.17 -22.07
C ALA A 716 3.30 -18.07 -23.03
N THR A 717 2.49 -18.94 -22.47
CA THR A 717 1.85 -20.08 -23.17
C THR A 717 0.88 -19.68 -24.27
N PHE A 718 0.23 -18.52 -24.18
CA PHE A 718 -0.60 -18.00 -25.29
C PHE A 718 0.23 -17.57 -26.51
N ILE A 719 1.46 -17.08 -26.33
CA ILE A 719 2.36 -16.74 -27.45
C ILE A 719 2.93 -18.03 -28.06
N GLN A 720 3.20 -19.05 -27.24
CA GLN A 720 3.50 -20.40 -27.73
C GLN A 720 2.33 -20.95 -28.57
N GLY A 721 1.09 -20.82 -28.08
CA GLY A 721 -0.12 -21.25 -28.77
C GLY A 721 -0.36 -20.57 -30.12
N ALA A 722 0.07 -19.31 -30.25
CA ALA A 722 0.02 -18.54 -31.49
C ALA A 722 1.14 -18.92 -32.50
N MET A 723 2.18 -19.65 -32.10
CA MET A 723 3.34 -19.95 -32.95
C MET A 723 3.00 -20.58 -34.32
N PRO A 724 2.07 -21.55 -34.44
CA PRO A 724 1.72 -22.12 -35.74
C PRO A 724 1.17 -21.08 -36.71
N ASP A 725 0.34 -20.16 -36.22
CA ASP A 725 -0.28 -19.10 -37.02
C ASP A 725 0.69 -17.95 -37.30
N ILE A 726 1.57 -17.60 -36.34
CA ILE A 726 2.66 -16.63 -36.57
C ILE A 726 3.59 -17.11 -37.70
N ILE A 727 3.95 -18.39 -37.71
CA ILE A 727 4.83 -18.96 -38.75
C ILE A 727 4.06 -19.15 -40.07
N GLY A 728 2.87 -19.75 -40.03
CA GLY A 728 2.13 -20.14 -41.24
C GLY A 728 1.41 -19.00 -41.97
N ASN A 729 0.99 -17.95 -41.27
CA ASN A 729 0.19 -16.87 -41.86
C ASN A 729 1.00 -15.58 -42.13
N THR A 730 2.22 -15.44 -41.59
CA THR A 730 3.12 -14.34 -41.97
C THR A 730 3.67 -14.60 -43.37
N LYS A 731 3.36 -13.73 -44.32
CA LYS A 731 3.63 -13.97 -45.75
C LYS A 731 5.08 -13.64 -46.15
N GLU A 732 5.55 -14.25 -47.23
CA GLU A 732 6.92 -14.02 -47.72
C GLU A 732 7.12 -12.60 -48.29
N GLU A 733 6.05 -11.89 -48.71
CA GLU A 733 6.18 -10.47 -49.10
C GLU A 733 6.55 -9.58 -47.90
N PHE A 734 6.17 -9.94 -46.68
CA PHE A 734 6.59 -9.22 -45.46
C PHE A 734 8.11 -9.39 -45.26
N PHE A 735 8.62 -10.61 -45.25
CA PHE A 735 10.06 -10.84 -45.07
C PHE A 735 10.88 -10.22 -46.21
N SER A 736 10.44 -10.37 -47.45
CA SER A 736 11.10 -9.77 -48.64
C SER A 736 11.16 -8.25 -48.57
N SER A 737 10.03 -7.59 -48.22
CA SER A 737 9.94 -6.13 -48.08
C SER A 737 10.84 -5.60 -46.96
N LYS A 738 10.83 -6.27 -45.79
CA LYS A 738 11.69 -5.90 -44.65
C LYS A 738 13.16 -6.13 -44.97
N LEU A 739 13.52 -7.19 -45.70
CA LEU A 739 14.90 -7.49 -46.07
C LEU A 739 15.46 -6.43 -47.04
N GLU A 740 14.71 -6.05 -48.08
CA GLU A 740 15.15 -5.02 -49.02
C GLU A 740 15.27 -3.63 -48.35
N MET A 741 14.37 -3.31 -47.41
CA MET A 741 14.48 -2.12 -46.57
C MET A 741 15.74 -2.13 -45.70
N VAL A 742 16.02 -3.23 -44.99
CA VAL A 742 17.22 -3.40 -44.15
C VAL A 742 18.50 -3.33 -44.98
N LYS A 743 18.51 -3.96 -46.16
CA LYS A 743 19.61 -3.89 -47.14
C LYS A 743 19.86 -2.46 -47.63
N LYS A 744 18.82 -1.70 -47.97
CA LYS A 744 18.96 -0.28 -48.34
C LYS A 744 19.56 0.55 -47.21
N CYS A 745 19.17 0.29 -45.95
CA CYS A 745 19.76 0.96 -44.79
C CYS A 745 21.23 0.53 -44.57
N ALA A 746 21.56 -0.74 -44.79
CA ALA A 746 22.94 -1.25 -44.76
C ALA A 746 23.84 -0.60 -45.82
N GLU A 747 23.33 -0.42 -47.03
CA GLU A 747 24.05 0.23 -48.15
C GLU A 747 24.31 1.71 -47.87
N ILE A 748 23.30 2.46 -47.45
CA ILE A 748 23.46 3.88 -47.08
C ILE A 748 24.38 4.04 -45.86
N CYS A 749 24.26 3.15 -44.86
CA CYS A 749 25.16 3.10 -43.70
C CYS A 749 26.63 2.93 -44.15
N TYR A 750 26.91 1.97 -45.02
CA TYR A 750 28.25 1.75 -45.56
C TYR A 750 28.76 2.95 -46.38
N GLU A 751 27.92 3.52 -47.23
CA GLU A 751 28.29 4.69 -48.05
C GLU A 751 28.61 5.93 -47.21
N GLU A 752 27.83 6.24 -46.17
CA GLU A 752 28.14 7.36 -45.26
C GLU A 752 29.38 7.10 -44.39
N LEU A 753 29.56 5.87 -43.89
CA LEU A 753 30.75 5.49 -43.11
C LEU A 753 32.06 5.71 -43.89
N MET A 754 32.06 5.39 -45.19
CA MET A 754 33.23 5.58 -46.07
C MET A 754 33.58 7.07 -46.31
N LYS A 755 32.77 8.03 -45.84
CA LYS A 755 33.03 9.48 -45.95
C LYS A 755 33.66 10.08 -44.68
N ILE A 756 33.86 9.30 -43.61
CA ILE A 756 34.31 9.77 -42.29
C ILE A 756 35.77 9.34 -42.06
N PRO A 757 36.78 10.23 -42.17
CA PRO A 757 38.20 9.81 -42.26
C PRO A 757 38.77 9.07 -41.04
N CYS A 758 38.19 9.27 -39.85
CA CYS A 758 38.63 8.59 -38.62
C CYS A 758 37.91 7.25 -38.37
N ILE A 759 37.01 6.82 -39.26
CA ILE A 759 36.28 5.56 -39.16
C ILE A 759 36.60 4.67 -40.37
N THR A 760 36.74 3.36 -40.15
CA THR A 760 36.98 2.40 -41.24
C THR A 760 36.03 1.22 -41.12
N CYS A 761 35.17 1.04 -42.11
CA CYS A 761 34.30 -0.13 -42.23
C CYS A 761 35.01 -1.20 -43.09
N PRO A 762 35.40 -2.37 -42.55
CA PRO A 762 36.24 -3.33 -43.28
C PRO A 762 35.47 -4.06 -44.40
N CYS A 763 34.16 -4.23 -44.26
CA CYS A 763 33.30 -4.83 -45.26
C CYS A 763 31.85 -4.30 -45.15
N LYS A 764 31.11 -4.31 -46.26
CA LYS A 764 29.67 -4.01 -46.21
C LYS A 764 28.94 -5.12 -45.43
N PRO A 765 28.07 -4.81 -44.46
CA PRO A 765 27.26 -5.84 -43.80
C PRO A 765 26.27 -6.48 -44.79
N GLU A 766 26.11 -7.80 -44.70
CA GLU A 766 25.29 -8.61 -45.61
C GLU A 766 24.02 -9.15 -44.94
N GLY A 767 23.96 -9.13 -43.61
CA GLY A 767 22.81 -9.57 -42.83
C GLY A 767 22.81 -8.95 -41.44
N SER A 768 22.06 -9.57 -40.51
CA SER A 768 21.85 -9.03 -39.17
C SER A 768 21.24 -7.62 -39.22
N MET A 769 21.61 -6.73 -38.30
CA MET A 769 21.13 -5.33 -38.21
C MET A 769 22.25 -4.33 -37.88
N PHE A 770 23.50 -4.80 -37.84
CA PHE A 770 24.64 -4.11 -37.24
C PHE A 770 25.87 -4.16 -38.14
N THR A 771 26.78 -3.21 -37.97
CA THR A 771 28.14 -3.28 -38.51
C THR A 771 29.16 -2.91 -37.43
N MET A 772 30.37 -3.47 -37.54
CA MET A 772 31.53 -3.14 -36.72
C MET A 772 32.50 -2.28 -37.53
N VAL A 773 32.83 -1.10 -37.01
CA VAL A 773 33.73 -0.15 -37.67
C VAL A 773 34.90 0.21 -36.74
N LYS A 774 36.09 0.35 -37.31
CA LYS A 774 37.34 0.62 -36.60
C LYS A 774 37.50 2.12 -36.39
N LEU A 775 37.85 2.54 -35.17
CA LEU A 775 38.04 3.94 -34.80
C LEU A 775 39.53 4.30 -34.81
N ASN A 776 39.93 5.21 -35.68
CA ASN A 776 41.30 5.68 -35.80
C ASN A 776 41.57 6.91 -34.90
N LEU A 777 41.79 6.64 -33.61
CA LEU A 777 42.14 7.64 -32.59
C LEU A 777 43.36 8.51 -32.93
N SER A 778 44.25 8.06 -33.83
CA SER A 778 45.40 8.88 -34.25
C SER A 778 44.98 10.19 -34.93
N LEU A 779 43.81 10.20 -35.59
CA LEU A 779 43.23 11.34 -36.30
C LEU A 779 42.33 12.24 -35.43
N LEU A 780 42.08 11.87 -34.17
CA LEU A 780 41.14 12.59 -33.28
C LEU A 780 41.87 13.32 -32.14
N GLU A 781 41.51 14.58 -31.89
CA GLU A 781 41.99 15.38 -30.76
C GLU A 781 41.14 15.10 -29.50
N ASP A 782 41.72 15.27 -28.31
CA ASP A 782 41.13 15.02 -26.98
C ASP A 782 40.44 13.67 -26.69
N ILE A 783 40.22 12.78 -27.68
CA ILE A 783 39.52 11.51 -27.52
C ILE A 783 40.49 10.37 -27.16
N SER A 784 40.23 9.67 -26.06
CA SER A 784 41.16 8.66 -25.49
C SER A 784 40.91 7.23 -25.94
N ASP A 785 39.64 6.80 -26.05
CA ASP A 785 39.22 5.48 -26.54
C ASP A 785 37.81 5.51 -27.17
N ASP A 786 37.27 4.34 -27.53
CA ASP A 786 35.92 4.22 -28.10
C ASP A 786 34.79 4.51 -27.11
N LEU A 787 35.00 4.35 -25.79
CA LEU A 787 34.01 4.71 -24.77
C LEU A 787 33.92 6.23 -24.62
N ASP A 788 35.07 6.92 -24.52
CA ASP A 788 35.14 8.38 -24.48
C ASP A 788 34.59 9.01 -25.77
N PHE A 789 34.88 8.43 -26.94
CA PHE A 789 34.25 8.81 -28.21
C PHE A 789 32.73 8.77 -28.13
N CYS A 790 32.16 7.63 -27.70
CA CYS A 790 30.72 7.46 -27.58
C CYS A 790 30.10 8.36 -26.51
N SER A 791 30.77 8.58 -25.38
CA SER A 791 30.29 9.46 -24.30
C SER A 791 30.26 10.93 -24.73
N LYS A 792 31.27 11.40 -25.47
CA LYS A 792 31.29 12.76 -26.05
C LYS A 792 30.27 12.92 -27.17
N LEU A 793 30.13 11.92 -28.06
CA LEU A 793 29.11 11.93 -29.11
C LEU A 793 27.67 11.97 -28.54
N ALA A 794 27.42 11.21 -27.46
CA ALA A 794 26.15 11.27 -26.74
C ALA A 794 25.89 12.69 -26.20
N LYS A 795 26.89 13.28 -25.53
CA LYS A 795 26.79 14.61 -24.93
C LYS A 795 26.64 15.75 -25.94
N GLU A 796 27.40 15.72 -27.03
CA GLU A 796 27.51 16.82 -27.99
C GLU A 796 26.52 16.77 -29.16
N GLU A 797 26.01 15.59 -29.50
CA GLU A 797 25.12 15.40 -30.66
C GLU A 797 23.77 14.74 -30.32
N SER A 798 23.53 14.41 -29.05
CA SER A 798 22.41 13.56 -28.63
C SER A 798 22.38 12.25 -29.45
N MET A 799 23.54 11.64 -29.69
CA MET A 799 23.68 10.47 -30.54
C MET A 799 24.37 9.33 -29.80
N ILE A 800 23.67 8.21 -29.65
CA ILE A 800 24.19 7.00 -29.00
C ILE A 800 24.72 6.06 -30.08
N ILE A 801 26.01 5.73 -30.03
CA ILE A 801 26.62 4.58 -30.73
C ILE A 801 27.17 3.64 -29.64
N LEU A 802 27.19 2.33 -29.85
CA LEU A 802 27.78 1.42 -28.85
C LEU A 802 29.32 1.31 -29.07
N PRO A 803 30.16 1.51 -28.04
CA PRO A 803 31.60 1.26 -28.13
C PRO A 803 31.89 -0.22 -28.39
N GLY A 804 32.96 -0.49 -29.14
CA GLY A 804 33.42 -1.84 -29.45
C GLY A 804 33.88 -2.61 -28.22
N GLN A 805 34.34 -1.92 -27.17
CA GLN A 805 34.63 -2.52 -25.86
C GLN A 805 33.43 -3.31 -25.31
N ALA A 806 32.21 -2.81 -25.52
CA ALA A 806 30.97 -3.48 -25.13
C ALA A 806 30.64 -4.74 -25.95
N VAL A 807 31.48 -5.13 -26.91
CA VAL A 807 31.40 -6.39 -27.70
C VAL A 807 32.78 -7.08 -27.85
N GLY A 808 33.76 -6.69 -27.03
CA GLY A 808 35.08 -7.34 -26.95
C GLY A 808 36.19 -6.77 -27.84
N LEU A 809 36.00 -5.63 -28.51
CA LEU A 809 37.01 -5.01 -29.39
C LEU A 809 37.29 -3.53 -29.05
N LYS A 810 38.45 -3.25 -28.44
CA LYS A 810 38.92 -1.88 -28.16
C LYS A 810 39.17 -1.07 -29.43
N ASN A 811 38.78 0.21 -29.41
CA ASN A 811 38.92 1.14 -30.53
C ASN A 811 38.10 0.73 -31.77
N TRP A 812 36.92 0.15 -31.56
CA TRP A 812 35.90 -0.09 -32.57
C TRP A 812 34.57 0.52 -32.13
N LEU A 813 33.57 0.55 -33.00
CA LEU A 813 32.20 0.99 -32.73
C LEU A 813 31.23 -0.03 -33.35
N ARG A 814 30.13 -0.34 -32.66
CA ARG A 814 28.98 -1.06 -33.24
C ARG A 814 27.85 -0.10 -33.54
N ILE A 815 27.48 -0.02 -34.81
CA ILE A 815 26.40 0.83 -35.32
C ILE A 815 25.26 -0.05 -35.81
N THR A 816 24.04 0.20 -35.36
CA THR A 816 22.81 -0.36 -35.97
C THR A 816 22.39 0.49 -37.17
N PHE A 817 22.00 -0.17 -38.25
CA PHE A 817 21.32 0.47 -39.38
C PHE A 817 19.81 0.16 -39.40
N ALA A 818 19.31 -0.59 -38.42
CA ALA A 818 17.88 -0.88 -38.27
C ALA A 818 17.16 0.24 -37.50
N VAL A 819 17.10 1.43 -38.11
CA VAL A 819 16.38 2.63 -37.63
C VAL A 819 15.63 3.27 -38.80
N GLU A 820 14.75 4.24 -38.55
CA GLU A 820 14.12 5.01 -39.65
C GLU A 820 15.18 5.70 -40.52
N LEU A 821 15.01 5.63 -41.85
CA LEU A 821 16.04 6.09 -42.80
C LEU A 821 16.42 7.57 -42.62
N GLU A 822 15.47 8.42 -42.25
CA GLU A 822 15.71 9.84 -41.96
C GLU A 822 16.61 10.03 -40.72
N LEU A 823 16.41 9.21 -39.67
CA LEU A 823 17.26 9.21 -38.47
C LEU A 823 18.65 8.61 -38.73
N LEU A 824 18.78 7.69 -39.69
CA LEU A 824 20.06 7.14 -40.11
C LEU A 824 20.91 8.22 -40.81
N ILE A 825 20.31 8.96 -41.76
CA ILE A 825 20.97 10.02 -42.52
C ILE A 825 21.34 11.20 -41.61
N GLU A 826 20.42 11.66 -40.76
CA GLU A 826 20.69 12.68 -39.75
C GLU A 826 21.75 12.22 -38.73
N GLY A 827 21.74 10.93 -38.35
CA GLY A 827 22.77 10.33 -37.51
C GLY A 827 24.17 10.43 -38.11
N PHE A 828 24.33 10.08 -39.40
CA PHE A 828 25.62 10.23 -40.07
C PHE A 828 26.03 11.69 -40.30
N SER A 829 25.07 12.59 -40.53
CA SER A 829 25.32 14.04 -40.56
C SER A 829 25.94 14.53 -39.23
N ARG A 830 25.32 14.20 -38.09
CA ARG A 830 25.85 14.55 -36.75
C ARG A 830 27.19 13.88 -36.45
N LEU A 831 27.32 12.57 -36.72
CA LEU A 831 28.57 11.84 -36.51
C LEU A 831 29.72 12.48 -37.30
N LYS A 832 29.49 12.83 -38.56
CA LYS A 832 30.47 13.53 -39.39
C LYS A 832 30.86 14.88 -38.76
N ASN A 833 29.88 15.74 -38.45
CA ASN A 833 30.13 17.06 -37.86
C ASN A 833 30.92 16.96 -36.53
N PHE A 834 30.61 15.97 -35.69
CA PHE A 834 31.37 15.66 -34.48
C PHE A 834 32.81 15.26 -34.79
N THR A 835 33.03 14.31 -35.71
CA THR A 835 34.38 13.88 -36.10
C THR A 835 35.21 14.96 -36.79
N GLU A 836 34.58 15.95 -37.45
CA GLU A 836 35.26 17.12 -38.00
C GLU A 836 35.69 18.08 -36.88
N ARG A 837 34.83 18.36 -35.88
CA ARG A 837 35.20 19.19 -34.71
C ARG A 837 36.32 18.58 -33.87
N HIS A 838 36.30 17.26 -33.68
CA HIS A 838 37.32 16.52 -32.94
C HIS A 838 38.47 16.00 -33.82
N SER A 839 38.59 16.47 -35.08
CA SER A 839 39.73 16.08 -35.92
C SER A 839 41.00 16.83 -35.51
N LYS A 840 42.13 16.12 -35.41
CA LYS A 840 43.43 16.77 -35.28
C LYS A 840 43.70 17.59 -36.55
N ASN A 841 43.99 18.87 -36.39
CA ASN A 841 44.49 19.70 -37.48
C ASN A 841 45.77 19.06 -38.07
N GLN A 842 45.74 18.70 -39.35
CA GLN A 842 46.96 18.29 -40.06
C GLN A 842 47.87 19.52 -40.26
N PRO A 843 49.18 19.40 -40.00
CA PRO A 843 50.14 20.50 -40.16
C PRO A 843 50.52 20.78 -41.62
#